data_AF-A0A6L9ZLQ0-F1
#
_entry.id   AF-A0A6L9ZLQ0-F1
#
_cell.length_a   1.000
_cell.length_b   1.000
_cell.length_c   1.000
_cell.angle_alpha   90.00
_cell.angle_beta   90.00
_cell.angle_gamma   90.00
#
_symmetry.space_group_name_H-M   'P 1'
#
loop_
_entity.id
_entity.type
_entity.pdbx_description
1 polymer ?
#
loop_
_entity_poly.entity_id
_entity_poly.type
_entity_poly.pdbx_seq_one_letter_code
_entity_poly.pdbx_strand_id
1 'polypeptide(L)'
;ELDEGEISTVTDAEGYYEFNELDAGTYVIAQELQDGWEQTYPSSPSTHTVELEQGEDLEDIDFGNFSPEPGLPLTIIEDDGTAAFGKHSEDNTYWIVNNDTQEELQLQNKKGKTYTDSTNSSWDGVAVETDGEGGYRFLLDGANSKEGKGNVWYTNDQGVINGKSGWLSGNDILPIELEFNVDLNNDGEIGGEPGLKIIEDDGTAAFAKNSEDNTYWIVNNGTQEELQLQNSKGKAYTDGTNSNWDGVAVEADGEGGYRFLLDGENKKEGKGNVWYTDDQGVIKGNSGWLSGNDLLPIELEFNVDLNDDGEIGGELEITIIEDDGTAAFAKDALNDSYWIVNNGTQEKLQLQNSKGKTYTDSKNSSWDGLAVEVDGEGGYRFLLDGANSKEGKANVWYTDDQGVINGNSGWLSGHNLLPIELEFNVDLNDDGEIGGESEMKIVEDGGTVAFAKDSLDNTYWIVNNGTQEELQLQNSKGKTYTDSKNSNWDGVAVEADGEGGYRFLLDGENNRESQGYVWFTDDQGVINGKSGWLSGNDLLPIELEFNVDLNDDGEIGGEPEITIVEDDGTAAFAKDSVNGNYWIVNNDTQEQLQLQNKKGKGYNDSKNSNWDGVAVEADQEGGYRFLLDGANSKESQGNVWYTDEQGVINGKSGWLSGDNLLPIESEFNVDLNDDGIIGSSQNTEENELLNVDETLVSLGSGDGILF
;
A
#
# COMPACT_ATOMS: atom_id res chain seq x y z
N GLU A 1 -31.67 66.37 -46.81
CA GLU A 1 -32.08 67.43 -45.88
C GLU A 1 -32.22 68.73 -46.66
N LEU A 2 -33.31 69.45 -46.42
CA LEU A 2 -33.57 70.78 -46.98
C LEU A 2 -32.84 71.83 -46.13
N ASP A 3 -32.16 72.79 -46.75
CA ASP A 3 -31.53 73.90 -46.01
C ASP A 3 -32.59 74.92 -45.57
N GLU A 4 -32.35 75.58 -44.42
CA GLU A 4 -33.30 76.52 -43.84
C GLU A 4 -33.50 77.75 -44.75
N GLY A 5 -34.69 77.84 -45.37
CA GLY A 5 -35.08 78.94 -46.26
C GLY A 5 -35.14 78.59 -47.75
N GLU A 6 -34.84 77.34 -48.14
CA GLU A 6 -35.04 76.86 -49.50
C GLU A 6 -36.53 76.63 -49.82
N ILE A 7 -36.91 76.85 -51.08
CA ILE A 7 -38.27 76.56 -51.56
C ILE A 7 -38.38 75.06 -51.78
N SER A 8 -39.40 74.41 -51.21
CA SER A 8 -39.67 72.98 -51.39
C SER A 8 -41.12 72.70 -51.72
N THR A 9 -41.37 71.55 -52.35
CA THR A 9 -42.69 71.01 -52.66
C THR A 9 -42.66 69.49 -52.45
N VAL A 10 -43.84 68.85 -52.42
CA VAL A 10 -43.96 67.40 -52.23
C VAL A 10 -44.53 66.77 -53.49
N THR A 11 -43.83 65.77 -54.02
CA THR A 11 -44.26 64.98 -55.16
C THR A 11 -45.56 64.23 -54.84
N ASP A 12 -46.54 64.27 -55.75
CA ASP A 12 -47.81 63.57 -55.58
C ASP A 12 -47.74 62.06 -55.90
N ALA A 13 -48.89 61.39 -55.84
CA ALA A 13 -48.98 59.94 -56.06
C ALA A 13 -48.67 59.51 -57.50
N GLU A 14 -48.75 60.45 -58.44
CA GLU A 14 -48.44 60.26 -59.86
C GLU A 14 -46.99 60.64 -60.20
N GLY A 15 -46.21 61.12 -59.23
CA GLY A 15 -44.81 61.52 -59.42
C GLY A 15 -44.65 62.99 -59.84
N TYR A 16 -45.70 63.81 -59.79
CA TYR A 16 -45.68 65.19 -60.25
C TYR A 16 -45.28 66.17 -59.13
N TYR A 17 -44.48 67.18 -59.49
CA TYR A 17 -44.10 68.29 -58.63
C TYR A 17 -43.99 69.59 -59.43
N GLU A 18 -44.23 70.74 -58.80
CA GLU A 18 -44.11 72.05 -59.44
C GLU A 18 -43.58 73.13 -58.48
N PHE A 19 -42.82 74.09 -59.04
CA PHE A 19 -42.38 75.31 -58.36
C PHE A 19 -42.91 76.52 -59.15
N ASN A 20 -43.84 77.27 -58.56
CA ASN A 20 -44.49 78.41 -59.21
C ASN A 20 -43.92 79.76 -58.72
N GLU A 21 -44.17 80.81 -59.52
CA GLU A 21 -43.82 82.21 -59.19
C GLU A 21 -42.31 82.44 -58.96
N LEU A 22 -41.45 81.70 -59.67
CA LEU A 22 -40.01 81.90 -59.66
C LEU A 22 -39.60 83.10 -60.53
N ASP A 23 -38.67 83.91 -60.04
CA ASP A 23 -38.03 84.96 -60.84
C ASP A 23 -37.09 84.34 -61.90
N ALA A 24 -36.78 85.08 -62.97
CA ALA A 24 -35.81 84.62 -63.96
C ALA A 24 -34.42 84.46 -63.32
N GLY A 25 -33.78 83.30 -63.49
CA GLY A 25 -32.51 82.97 -62.83
C GLY A 25 -32.05 81.53 -63.06
N THR A 26 -30.91 81.16 -62.45
CA THR A 26 -30.39 79.79 -62.47
C THR A 26 -30.72 79.09 -61.15
N TYR A 27 -31.33 77.92 -61.23
CA TYR A 27 -31.77 77.11 -60.10
C TYR A 27 -31.06 75.76 -60.08
N VAL A 28 -30.78 75.26 -58.87
CA VAL A 28 -30.37 73.87 -58.64
C VAL A 28 -31.55 73.18 -57.97
N ILE A 29 -32.01 72.07 -58.55
CA ILE A 29 -33.14 71.29 -58.07
C ILE A 29 -32.61 69.96 -57.57
N ALA A 30 -32.90 69.65 -56.30
CA ALA A 30 -32.58 68.39 -55.65
C ALA A 30 -33.89 67.75 -55.14
N GLN A 31 -33.90 66.42 -55.02
CA GLN A 31 -34.96 65.71 -54.31
C GLN A 31 -34.45 65.24 -52.95
N GLU A 32 -35.35 65.16 -51.98
CA GLU A 32 -35.12 64.39 -50.77
C GLU A 32 -35.52 62.94 -51.03
N LEU A 33 -34.53 62.04 -51.00
CA LEU A 33 -34.72 60.62 -51.29
C LEU A 33 -35.42 59.92 -50.11
N GLN A 34 -36.40 59.05 -50.40
CA GLN A 34 -37.04 58.24 -49.37
C GLN A 34 -36.04 57.23 -48.77
N ASP A 35 -36.15 56.97 -47.47
CA ASP A 35 -35.34 55.95 -46.79
C ASP A 35 -35.45 54.59 -47.52
N GLY A 36 -34.31 53.97 -47.82
CA GLY A 36 -34.21 52.67 -48.49
C GLY A 36 -34.34 52.71 -50.02
N TRP A 37 -34.59 53.88 -50.62
CA TRP A 37 -34.56 54.08 -52.06
C TRP A 37 -33.21 54.64 -52.51
N GLU A 38 -32.83 54.37 -53.76
CA GLU A 38 -31.64 54.92 -54.41
C GLU A 38 -32.03 55.81 -55.60
N GLN A 39 -31.49 57.03 -55.67
CA GLN A 39 -31.67 57.90 -56.84
C GLN A 39 -30.77 57.44 -57.99
N THR A 40 -31.39 57.06 -59.11
CA THR A 40 -30.73 56.59 -60.32
C THR A 40 -30.59 57.67 -61.40
N TYR A 41 -31.36 58.76 -61.31
CA TYR A 41 -31.30 59.89 -62.24
C TYR A 41 -31.75 61.22 -61.59
N PRO A 42 -31.14 62.37 -61.91
CA PRO A 42 -29.90 62.53 -62.67
C PRO A 42 -28.72 61.91 -61.92
N SER A 43 -27.67 61.56 -62.65
CA SER A 43 -26.42 61.06 -62.05
C SER A 43 -25.66 62.18 -61.33
N SER A 44 -24.52 61.84 -60.70
CA SER A 44 -23.68 62.78 -59.94
C SER A 44 -23.57 64.16 -60.63
N PRO A 45 -23.94 65.27 -59.97
CA PRO A 45 -24.11 65.45 -58.53
C PRO A 45 -25.52 65.16 -57.97
N SER A 46 -26.36 64.40 -58.68
CA SER A 46 -27.73 64.02 -58.26
C SER A 46 -28.72 65.19 -58.17
N THR A 47 -28.43 66.27 -58.90
CA THR A 47 -29.28 67.46 -58.98
C THR A 47 -29.43 67.91 -60.43
N HIS A 48 -30.52 68.60 -60.74
CA HIS A 48 -30.72 69.28 -62.01
C HIS A 48 -30.29 70.74 -61.89
N THR A 49 -29.63 71.28 -62.91
CA THR A 49 -29.37 72.73 -63.02
C THR A 49 -30.21 73.29 -64.14
N VAL A 50 -31.04 74.28 -63.84
CA VAL A 50 -32.05 74.83 -64.74
C VAL A 50 -31.86 76.35 -64.86
N GLU A 51 -31.85 76.88 -66.08
CA GLU A 51 -31.88 78.33 -66.34
C GLU A 51 -33.30 78.71 -66.77
N LEU A 52 -33.93 79.65 -66.06
CA LEU A 52 -35.31 80.07 -66.27
C LEU A 52 -35.35 81.52 -66.78
N GLU A 53 -35.91 81.75 -67.98
CA GLU A 53 -36.12 83.10 -68.52
C GLU A 53 -37.42 83.77 -68.01
N GLN A 54 -37.55 85.08 -68.20
CA GLN A 54 -38.72 85.82 -67.73
C GLN A 54 -40.01 85.37 -68.45
N GLY A 55 -40.91 84.71 -67.71
CA GLY A 55 -42.20 84.23 -68.21
C GLY A 55 -42.13 82.88 -68.93
N GLU A 56 -41.03 82.13 -68.76
CA GLU A 56 -40.86 80.76 -69.24
C GLU A 56 -41.39 79.75 -68.21
N ASP A 57 -41.94 78.63 -68.72
CA ASP A 57 -42.27 77.44 -67.94
C ASP A 57 -41.42 76.28 -68.48
N LEU A 58 -40.78 75.51 -67.58
CA LEU A 58 -39.98 74.34 -67.93
C LEU A 58 -40.61 73.07 -67.36
N GLU A 59 -40.73 72.06 -68.21
CA GLU A 59 -41.32 70.73 -67.91
C GLU A 59 -40.25 69.63 -68.07
N ASP A 60 -40.60 68.38 -67.77
CA ASP A 60 -39.75 67.18 -67.96
C ASP A 60 -38.42 67.16 -67.16
N ILE A 61 -38.40 67.79 -65.98
CA ILE A 61 -37.26 67.74 -65.04
C ILE A 61 -37.44 66.56 -64.08
N ASP A 62 -37.21 65.34 -64.55
CA ASP A 62 -37.56 64.12 -63.81
C ASP A 62 -36.44 63.58 -62.90
N PHE A 63 -36.82 62.93 -61.80
CA PHE A 63 -35.94 62.13 -60.96
C PHE A 63 -36.26 60.64 -61.08
N GLY A 64 -35.24 59.78 -61.14
CA GLY A 64 -35.38 58.33 -61.17
C GLY A 64 -35.01 57.71 -59.83
N ASN A 65 -35.87 56.84 -59.27
CA ASN A 65 -35.65 56.17 -57.97
C ASN A 65 -35.82 54.65 -58.09
N PHE A 66 -35.02 53.88 -57.36
CA PHE A 66 -35.03 52.42 -57.30
C PHE A 66 -35.18 51.93 -55.85
N SER A 67 -36.02 50.91 -55.62
CA SER A 67 -36.15 50.20 -54.35
C SER A 67 -35.88 48.71 -54.57
N PRO A 68 -34.89 48.10 -53.90
CA PRO A 68 -34.83 46.65 -53.81
C PRO A 68 -35.97 46.12 -52.90
N GLU A 69 -36.62 45.02 -53.26
CA GLU A 69 -37.51 44.30 -52.33
C GLU A 69 -36.66 43.68 -51.20
N PRO A 70 -37.09 43.70 -49.94
CA PRO A 70 -36.42 42.93 -48.90
C PRO A 70 -36.68 41.42 -49.12
N GLY A 71 -35.61 40.63 -49.25
CA GLY A 71 -35.66 39.16 -49.37
C GLY A 71 -36.32 38.48 -48.16
N LEU A 72 -36.51 37.16 -48.22
CA LEU A 72 -37.07 36.41 -47.09
C LEU A 72 -36.20 36.62 -45.83
N PRO A 73 -36.79 36.62 -44.61
CA PRO A 73 -36.02 36.79 -43.39
C PRO A 73 -35.22 35.51 -43.08
N LEU A 74 -34.08 35.34 -43.74
CA LEU A 74 -33.16 34.23 -43.55
C LEU A 74 -32.00 34.65 -42.65
N THR A 75 -31.69 33.82 -41.67
CA THR A 75 -30.41 33.82 -40.97
C THR A 75 -29.45 32.97 -41.79
N ILE A 76 -28.50 33.61 -42.46
CA ILE A 76 -27.46 32.91 -43.22
C ILE A 76 -26.49 32.26 -42.24
N ILE A 77 -26.21 30.98 -42.47
CA ILE A 77 -25.33 30.13 -41.64
C ILE A 77 -23.95 30.02 -42.30
N GLU A 78 -23.93 29.91 -43.62
CA GLU A 78 -22.73 29.71 -44.44
C GLU A 78 -23.04 30.33 -45.82
N ASP A 79 -22.13 31.15 -46.36
CA ASP A 79 -22.29 31.89 -47.62
C ASP A 79 -21.07 31.88 -48.53
N ASP A 80 -20.08 31.05 -48.20
CA ASP A 80 -18.94 30.81 -49.05
C ASP A 80 -19.36 29.88 -50.23
N GLY A 81 -18.68 30.02 -51.36
CA GLY A 81 -18.93 29.17 -52.53
C GLY A 81 -20.11 29.59 -53.42
N THR A 82 -20.79 28.61 -54.01
CA THR A 82 -21.75 28.79 -55.12
C THR A 82 -23.20 28.94 -54.66
N ALA A 83 -23.50 28.62 -53.41
CA ALA A 83 -24.80 28.86 -52.78
C ALA A 83 -24.60 29.12 -51.28
N ALA A 84 -25.54 29.83 -50.66
CA ALA A 84 -25.54 30.06 -49.22
C ALA A 84 -26.58 29.16 -48.53
N PHE A 85 -26.22 28.60 -47.38
CA PHE A 85 -27.13 27.91 -46.49
C PHE A 85 -27.73 28.88 -45.49
N GLY A 86 -29.06 28.94 -45.43
CA GLY A 86 -29.80 29.77 -44.48
C GLY A 86 -30.86 29.01 -43.70
N LYS A 87 -31.26 29.59 -42.57
CA LYS A 87 -32.43 29.16 -41.79
C LYS A 87 -33.47 30.27 -41.77
N HIS A 88 -34.74 29.94 -41.99
CA HIS A 88 -35.80 30.93 -41.88
C HIS A 88 -35.99 31.38 -40.44
N SER A 89 -36.05 32.69 -40.22
CA SER A 89 -35.94 33.30 -38.88
C SER A 89 -37.05 32.93 -37.91
N GLU A 90 -38.23 32.53 -38.41
CA GLU A 90 -39.38 32.22 -37.54
C GLU A 90 -39.53 30.73 -37.22
N ASP A 91 -39.27 29.85 -38.19
CA ASP A 91 -39.55 28.41 -38.08
C ASP A 91 -38.30 27.53 -38.16
N ASN A 92 -37.12 28.14 -38.35
CA ASN A 92 -35.81 27.50 -38.48
C ASN A 92 -35.72 26.46 -39.60
N THR A 93 -36.63 26.50 -40.57
CA THR A 93 -36.54 25.62 -41.75
C THR A 93 -35.29 25.94 -42.55
N TYR A 94 -34.69 24.93 -43.17
CA TYR A 94 -33.49 25.08 -43.99
C TYR A 94 -33.82 25.62 -45.38
N TRP A 95 -33.02 26.58 -45.83
CA TRP A 95 -33.11 27.26 -47.11
C TRP A 95 -31.76 27.27 -47.81
N ILE A 96 -31.83 27.26 -49.13
CA ILE A 96 -30.70 27.39 -50.04
C ILE A 96 -30.89 28.72 -50.75
N VAL A 97 -29.86 29.56 -50.80
CA VAL A 97 -29.84 30.79 -51.58
C VAL A 97 -28.79 30.63 -52.66
N ASN A 98 -29.19 30.72 -53.93
CA ASN A 98 -28.22 30.66 -55.01
C ASN A 98 -27.44 31.99 -55.08
N ASN A 99 -26.11 31.95 -54.96
CA ASN A 99 -25.31 33.17 -54.89
C ASN A 99 -25.30 33.97 -56.21
N ASP A 100 -25.50 33.32 -57.36
CA ASP A 100 -25.55 33.99 -58.67
C ASP A 100 -26.93 34.56 -58.98
N THR A 101 -28.00 33.77 -58.77
CA THR A 101 -29.37 34.15 -59.15
C THR A 101 -30.15 34.83 -58.04
N GLN A 102 -29.66 34.75 -56.80
CA GLN A 102 -30.35 35.17 -55.58
C GLN A 102 -31.70 34.43 -55.38
N GLU A 103 -31.86 33.26 -56.00
CA GLU A 103 -33.06 32.44 -55.83
C GLU A 103 -33.05 31.75 -54.46
N GLU A 104 -34.12 31.94 -53.69
CA GLU A 104 -34.31 31.38 -52.36
C GLU A 104 -35.20 30.12 -52.42
N LEU A 105 -34.66 28.97 -52.04
CA LEU A 105 -35.30 27.66 -52.16
C LEU A 105 -35.39 26.95 -50.81
N GLN A 106 -36.59 26.57 -50.39
CA GLN A 106 -36.77 25.78 -49.16
C GLN A 106 -36.37 24.32 -49.38
N LEU A 107 -35.45 23.81 -48.56
CA LEU A 107 -35.03 22.41 -48.63
C LEU A 107 -36.16 21.48 -48.17
N GLN A 108 -36.57 20.57 -49.04
CA GLN A 108 -37.70 19.68 -48.79
C GLN A 108 -37.51 18.29 -49.41
N ASN A 109 -38.27 17.30 -48.92
CA ASN A 109 -38.37 16.01 -49.60
C ASN A 109 -39.49 15.99 -50.65
N LYS A 110 -39.59 14.89 -51.41
CA LYS A 110 -40.62 14.67 -52.45
C LYS A 110 -42.08 14.76 -51.97
N LYS A 111 -42.33 14.80 -50.65
CA LYS A 111 -43.66 14.96 -50.03
C LYS A 111 -43.89 16.36 -49.44
N GLY A 112 -42.95 17.30 -49.63
CA GLY A 112 -43.00 18.65 -49.07
C GLY A 112 -42.64 18.75 -47.58
N LYS A 113 -41.99 17.73 -47.00
CA LYS A 113 -41.49 17.84 -45.62
C LYS A 113 -40.19 18.63 -45.62
N THR A 114 -40.14 19.68 -44.79
CA THR A 114 -38.98 20.54 -44.54
C THR A 114 -38.12 20.03 -43.38
N TYR A 115 -36.93 20.60 -43.22
CA TYR A 115 -35.93 20.19 -42.24
C TYR A 115 -35.42 21.37 -41.41
N THR A 116 -35.04 21.08 -40.18
CA THR A 116 -34.50 21.97 -39.13
C THR A 116 -33.51 21.13 -38.30
N ASP A 117 -32.65 21.75 -37.49
CA ASP A 117 -31.77 21.05 -36.53
C ASP A 117 -32.60 20.16 -35.59
N SER A 118 -33.81 20.62 -35.24
CA SER A 118 -34.74 19.88 -34.38
C SER A 118 -35.45 18.71 -35.07
N THR A 119 -35.33 18.55 -36.40
CA THR A 119 -35.93 17.40 -37.08
C THR A 119 -35.24 16.07 -36.79
N ASN A 120 -33.96 16.10 -36.38
CA ASN A 120 -33.22 14.92 -35.98
C ASN A 120 -31.98 15.30 -35.15
N SER A 121 -31.90 14.83 -33.90
CA SER A 121 -30.78 15.18 -33.02
C SER A 121 -29.42 14.57 -33.41
N SER A 122 -29.34 13.73 -34.43
CA SER A 122 -28.08 13.08 -34.82
C SER A 122 -27.35 13.78 -35.97
N TRP A 123 -27.79 14.97 -36.38
CA TRP A 123 -27.13 15.77 -37.41
C TRP A 123 -27.75 17.16 -37.52
N ASP A 124 -26.94 18.12 -37.96
CA ASP A 124 -27.37 19.47 -38.31
C ASP A 124 -26.99 19.79 -39.76
N GLY A 125 -27.67 20.76 -40.38
CA GLY A 125 -27.26 21.28 -41.69
C GLY A 125 -26.14 22.30 -41.51
N VAL A 126 -25.14 22.30 -42.41
CA VAL A 126 -23.95 23.15 -42.25
C VAL A 126 -23.58 23.98 -43.48
N ALA A 127 -23.71 23.46 -44.70
CA ALA A 127 -23.31 24.15 -45.93
C ALA A 127 -24.10 23.64 -47.14
N VAL A 128 -24.10 24.39 -48.25
CA VAL A 128 -24.75 23.97 -49.50
C VAL A 128 -24.01 24.50 -50.73
N GLU A 129 -23.87 23.65 -51.75
CA GLU A 129 -23.21 24.01 -53.00
C GLU A 129 -24.07 23.64 -54.20
N THR A 130 -23.90 24.33 -55.33
CA THR A 130 -24.51 23.91 -56.61
C THR A 130 -23.83 22.65 -57.12
N ASP A 131 -24.59 21.74 -57.77
CA ASP A 131 -24.02 20.51 -58.34
C ASP A 131 -23.46 20.69 -59.76
N GLY A 132 -23.56 21.90 -60.33
CA GLY A 132 -23.17 22.23 -61.71
C GLY A 132 -24.12 21.70 -62.81
N GLU A 133 -25.15 20.92 -62.46
CA GLU A 133 -26.15 20.34 -63.35
C GLU A 133 -27.56 20.92 -63.12
N GLY A 134 -27.65 21.97 -62.30
CA GLY A 134 -28.87 22.70 -61.99
C GLY A 134 -29.53 22.29 -60.67
N GLY A 135 -28.97 21.35 -59.92
CA GLY A 135 -29.38 21.01 -58.56
C GLY A 135 -28.41 21.53 -57.49
N TYR A 136 -28.57 21.03 -56.27
CA TYR A 136 -27.75 21.41 -55.12
C TYR A 136 -27.29 20.19 -54.33
N ARG A 137 -26.15 20.32 -53.67
CA ARG A 137 -25.54 19.38 -52.73
C ARG A 137 -25.58 20.03 -51.35
N PHE A 138 -26.40 19.49 -50.45
CA PHE A 138 -26.60 20.03 -49.11
C PHE A 138 -25.86 19.17 -48.09
N LEU A 139 -24.93 19.76 -47.35
CA LEU A 139 -24.08 19.07 -46.38
C LEU A 139 -24.72 19.02 -45.00
N LEU A 140 -24.68 17.82 -44.41
CA LEU A 140 -25.00 17.56 -43.03
C LEU A 140 -23.75 17.16 -42.24
N ASP A 141 -23.57 17.81 -41.10
CA ASP A 141 -22.62 17.40 -40.07
C ASP A 141 -23.30 16.47 -39.06
N GLY A 142 -22.61 15.42 -38.67
CA GLY A 142 -23.11 14.38 -37.81
C GLY A 142 -22.98 14.74 -36.34
N ALA A 143 -24.04 14.51 -35.57
CA ALA A 143 -24.05 14.70 -34.12
C ALA A 143 -24.29 13.38 -33.38
N ASN A 144 -23.90 13.32 -32.11
CA ASN A 144 -24.05 12.15 -31.23
C ASN A 144 -23.38 10.91 -31.83
N SER A 145 -24.13 9.84 -32.12
CA SER A 145 -23.58 8.60 -32.70
C SER A 145 -23.03 8.75 -34.12
N LYS A 146 -23.09 9.95 -34.69
CA LYS A 146 -22.55 10.30 -36.00
C LYS A 146 -21.50 11.41 -35.96
N GLU A 147 -21.05 11.81 -34.78
CA GLU A 147 -19.94 12.75 -34.62
C GLU A 147 -18.72 12.28 -35.43
N GLY A 148 -18.06 13.22 -36.11
CA GLY A 148 -16.95 12.96 -37.03
C GLY A 148 -17.36 12.35 -38.39
N LYS A 149 -18.62 12.54 -38.82
CA LYS A 149 -19.15 11.97 -40.08
C LYS A 149 -19.93 13.01 -40.86
N GLY A 150 -19.87 12.93 -42.19
CA GLY A 150 -20.55 13.83 -43.11
C GLY A 150 -21.60 13.11 -43.97
N ASN A 151 -22.66 13.80 -44.38
CA ASN A 151 -23.63 13.26 -45.33
C ASN A 151 -24.12 14.35 -46.29
N VAL A 152 -24.07 14.06 -47.59
CA VAL A 152 -24.51 14.99 -48.64
C VAL A 152 -25.87 14.56 -49.16
N TRP A 153 -26.83 15.48 -49.14
CA TRP A 153 -28.13 15.33 -49.78
C TRP A 153 -28.11 16.01 -51.14
N TYR A 154 -28.54 15.28 -52.18
CA TYR A 154 -28.65 15.81 -53.54
C TYR A 154 -30.08 16.29 -53.78
N THR A 155 -30.26 17.47 -54.37
CA THR A 155 -31.55 18.04 -54.72
C THR A 155 -31.69 18.23 -56.24
N ASN A 156 -32.90 18.55 -56.70
CA ASN A 156 -33.08 19.18 -58.00
C ASN A 156 -32.97 20.71 -57.89
N ASP A 157 -33.24 21.39 -59.02
CA ASP A 157 -33.34 22.84 -59.22
C ASP A 157 -34.39 23.56 -58.36
N GLN A 158 -35.20 22.83 -57.59
CA GLN A 158 -36.27 23.38 -56.74
C GLN A 158 -36.07 23.02 -55.26
N GLY A 159 -34.86 22.64 -54.86
CA GLY A 159 -34.54 22.27 -53.47
C GLY A 159 -35.18 20.94 -53.00
N VAL A 160 -35.68 20.11 -53.92
CA VAL A 160 -36.31 18.82 -53.59
C VAL A 160 -35.29 17.69 -53.58
N ILE A 161 -35.08 17.07 -52.41
CA ILE A 161 -34.12 15.99 -52.22
C ILE A 161 -34.46 14.77 -53.09
N ASN A 162 -33.51 14.35 -53.92
CA ASN A 162 -33.63 13.25 -54.87
C ASN A 162 -32.63 12.09 -54.62
N GLY A 163 -31.58 12.31 -53.82
CA GLY A 163 -30.55 11.32 -53.49
C GLY A 163 -29.77 11.67 -52.21
N LYS A 164 -28.93 10.74 -51.72
CA LYS A 164 -28.04 10.93 -50.56
C LYS A 164 -26.75 10.11 -50.71
N SER A 165 -25.62 10.62 -50.22
CA SER A 165 -24.33 9.89 -50.23
C SER A 165 -24.30 8.74 -49.21
N GLY A 166 -25.00 8.89 -48.08
CA GLY A 166 -24.76 8.09 -46.88
C GLY A 166 -23.78 8.80 -45.94
N TRP A 167 -23.58 8.24 -44.74
CA TRP A 167 -22.62 8.81 -43.76
C TRP A 167 -21.21 8.36 -44.11
N LEU A 168 -20.36 9.33 -44.46
CA LEU A 168 -18.95 9.17 -44.79
C LEU A 168 -18.10 9.44 -43.55
N SER A 169 -16.93 8.79 -43.44
CA SER A 169 -16.01 8.90 -42.29
C SER A 169 -14.60 8.47 -42.70
N GLY A 170 -13.58 8.85 -41.93
CA GLY A 170 -12.17 8.61 -42.30
C GLY A 170 -11.87 9.22 -43.66
N ASN A 171 -11.04 8.58 -44.47
CA ASN A 171 -10.62 9.13 -45.78
C ASN A 171 -11.76 9.43 -46.77
N ASP A 172 -12.93 8.79 -46.61
CA ASP A 172 -14.09 9.03 -47.50
C ASP A 172 -14.75 10.40 -47.26
N ILE A 173 -14.45 11.08 -46.14
CA ILE A 173 -15.03 12.40 -45.79
C ILE A 173 -14.21 13.56 -46.36
N LEU A 174 -12.91 13.38 -46.57
CA LEU A 174 -11.97 14.45 -46.95
C LEU A 174 -12.33 15.18 -48.26
N PRO A 175 -12.79 14.49 -49.33
CA PRO A 175 -13.21 15.19 -50.54
C PRO A 175 -14.42 16.09 -50.32
N ILE A 176 -15.25 15.79 -49.32
CA ILE A 176 -16.42 16.59 -48.96
C ILE A 176 -15.99 17.81 -48.14
N GLU A 177 -15.05 17.65 -47.21
CA GLU A 177 -14.50 18.79 -46.46
C GLU A 177 -13.88 19.84 -47.40
N LEU A 178 -13.09 19.41 -48.39
CA LEU A 178 -12.54 20.30 -49.41
C LEU A 178 -13.62 20.98 -50.25
N GLU A 179 -14.67 20.24 -50.59
CA GLU A 179 -15.73 20.74 -51.45
C GLU A 179 -16.56 21.83 -50.76
N PHE A 180 -16.89 21.64 -49.48
CA PHE A 180 -17.74 22.55 -48.72
C PHE A 180 -16.95 23.51 -47.82
N ASN A 181 -15.62 23.36 -47.76
CA ASN A 181 -14.75 24.12 -46.87
C ASN A 181 -15.16 24.03 -45.38
N VAL A 182 -15.54 22.82 -44.94
CA VAL A 182 -15.95 22.52 -43.55
C VAL A 182 -15.11 21.37 -43.01
N ASP A 183 -14.49 21.55 -41.84
CA ASP A 183 -13.86 20.47 -41.06
C ASP A 183 -14.97 19.65 -40.36
N LEU A 184 -15.18 18.41 -40.80
CA LEU A 184 -16.26 17.53 -40.33
C LEU A 184 -15.77 16.49 -39.33
N ASN A 185 -14.48 16.16 -39.34
CA ASN A 185 -13.88 15.20 -38.42
C ASN A 185 -13.31 15.88 -37.15
N ASN A 186 -13.30 17.21 -37.10
CA ASN A 186 -12.75 18.06 -36.04
C ASN A 186 -11.25 17.84 -35.81
N ASP A 187 -10.49 17.50 -36.85
CA ASP A 187 -9.03 17.35 -36.78
C ASP A 187 -8.27 18.69 -36.90
N GLY A 188 -8.98 19.77 -37.22
CA GLY A 188 -8.43 21.12 -37.37
C GLY A 188 -7.91 21.44 -38.77
N GLU A 189 -8.03 20.51 -39.73
CA GLU A 189 -7.69 20.67 -41.13
C GLU A 189 -8.93 20.46 -42.03
N ILE A 190 -8.91 21.07 -43.23
CA ILE A 190 -9.98 20.87 -44.22
C ILE A 190 -9.42 19.95 -45.30
N GLY A 191 -9.87 18.69 -45.33
CA GLY A 191 -9.46 17.72 -46.34
C GLY A 191 -8.06 17.15 -46.17
N GLY A 192 -7.48 17.26 -44.97
CA GLY A 192 -6.20 16.61 -44.63
C GLY A 192 -6.39 15.10 -44.50
N GLU A 193 -5.48 14.29 -45.06
CA GLU A 193 -5.42 12.89 -44.61
C GLU A 193 -5.06 12.87 -43.11
N PRO A 194 -5.58 11.93 -42.30
CA PRO A 194 -5.28 11.89 -40.88
C PRO A 194 -3.77 11.85 -40.64
N GLY A 195 -3.23 12.99 -40.22
CA GLY A 195 -1.79 13.21 -40.17
C GLY A 195 -1.10 12.53 -39.00
N LEU A 196 0.23 12.43 -39.09
CA LEU A 196 1.06 12.13 -37.92
C LEU A 196 1.12 13.35 -37.01
N LYS A 197 0.67 13.20 -35.77
CA LYS A 197 0.88 14.19 -34.71
C LYS A 197 2.31 14.05 -34.19
N ILE A 198 3.16 15.01 -34.53
CA ILE A 198 4.51 15.12 -33.98
C ILE A 198 4.41 15.31 -32.45
N ILE A 199 5.15 14.48 -31.71
CA ILE A 199 5.25 14.49 -30.25
C ILE A 199 6.56 15.15 -29.82
N GLU A 200 7.63 14.90 -30.56
CA GLU A 200 8.99 15.37 -30.29
C GLU A 200 9.71 15.48 -31.65
N ASP A 201 10.39 16.60 -31.90
CA ASP A 201 11.06 16.91 -33.18
C ASP A 201 12.47 17.49 -33.04
N ASP A 202 13.02 17.48 -31.83
CA ASP A 202 14.40 17.84 -31.58
C ASP A 202 15.33 16.72 -32.09
N GLY A 203 16.50 17.11 -32.61
CA GLY A 203 17.49 16.14 -33.07
C GLY A 203 17.33 15.64 -34.51
N THR A 204 17.66 14.37 -34.74
CA THR A 204 17.92 13.80 -36.07
C THR A 204 16.72 13.09 -36.71
N ALA A 205 15.70 12.77 -35.91
CA ALA A 205 14.41 12.26 -36.34
C ALA A 205 13.32 12.85 -35.42
N ALA A 206 12.07 12.78 -35.82
CA ALA A 206 10.93 13.20 -35.01
C ALA A 206 10.07 12.00 -34.64
N PHE A 207 9.65 11.94 -33.38
CA PHE A 207 8.67 10.97 -32.91
C PHE A 207 7.26 11.50 -33.16
N ALA A 208 6.40 10.68 -33.76
CA ALA A 208 5.02 11.02 -34.03
C ALA A 208 4.05 9.91 -33.64
N LYS A 209 2.79 10.28 -33.40
CA LYS A 209 1.67 9.36 -33.20
C LYS A 209 0.66 9.55 -34.32
N ASN A 210 0.13 8.47 -34.88
CA ASN A 210 -0.98 8.55 -35.82
C ASN A 210 -2.23 9.10 -35.10
N SER A 211 -2.90 10.09 -35.68
CA SER A 211 -4.02 10.79 -35.06
C SER A 211 -5.28 9.93 -34.88
N GLU A 212 -5.47 8.87 -35.67
CA GLU A 212 -6.63 7.98 -35.58
C GLU A 212 -6.41 6.83 -34.58
N ASP A 213 -5.28 6.13 -34.70
CA ASP A 213 -5.04 4.87 -33.97
C ASP A 213 -3.95 4.94 -32.89
N ASN A 214 -3.31 6.10 -32.73
CA ASN A 214 -2.21 6.38 -31.79
C ASN A 214 -0.98 5.48 -31.97
N THR A 215 -0.83 4.83 -33.13
CA THR A 215 0.40 4.07 -33.41
C THR A 215 1.60 4.98 -33.47
N TYR A 216 2.76 4.47 -33.06
CA TYR A 216 4.02 5.19 -33.06
C TYR A 216 4.66 5.21 -34.45
N TRP A 217 5.16 6.37 -34.84
CA TRP A 217 5.81 6.63 -36.10
C TRP A 217 7.11 7.40 -35.89
N ILE A 218 8.04 7.17 -36.80
CA ILE A 218 9.32 7.88 -36.90
C ILE A 218 9.25 8.70 -38.17
N VAL A 219 9.53 9.99 -38.08
CA VAL A 219 9.65 10.88 -39.24
C VAL A 219 11.12 11.27 -39.37
N ASN A 220 11.75 10.92 -40.48
CA ASN A 220 13.15 11.27 -40.69
C ASN A 220 13.26 12.76 -41.04
N ASN A 221 13.91 13.57 -40.20
CA ASN A 221 14.00 15.02 -40.41
C ASN A 221 14.73 15.40 -41.72
N GLY A 222 15.62 14.55 -42.24
CA GLY A 222 16.36 14.79 -43.47
C GLY A 222 15.60 14.42 -44.75
N THR A 223 14.95 13.24 -44.77
CA THR A 223 14.26 12.71 -45.96
C THR A 223 12.76 12.98 -45.95
N GLN A 224 12.20 13.35 -44.81
CA GLN A 224 10.75 13.44 -44.54
C GLN A 224 10.02 12.10 -44.75
N GLU A 225 10.76 10.99 -44.64
CA GLU A 225 10.18 9.65 -44.74
C GLU A 225 9.49 9.28 -43.42
N GLU A 226 8.26 8.77 -43.52
CA GLU A 226 7.43 8.36 -42.40
C GLU A 226 7.44 6.84 -42.26
N LEU A 227 7.88 6.34 -41.11
CA LEU A 227 8.08 4.93 -40.84
C LEU A 227 7.29 4.51 -39.60
N GLN A 228 6.36 3.55 -39.75
CA GLN A 228 5.66 3.01 -38.60
C GLN A 228 6.60 2.15 -37.75
N LEU A 229 6.67 2.43 -36.45
CA LEU A 229 7.44 1.62 -35.51
C LEU A 229 6.73 0.28 -35.29
N GLN A 230 7.43 -0.81 -35.61
CA GLN A 230 6.83 -2.15 -35.60
C GLN A 230 7.82 -3.24 -35.20
N ASN A 231 7.29 -4.40 -34.81
CA ASN A 231 8.13 -5.59 -34.64
C ASN A 231 8.31 -6.37 -35.96
N SER A 232 9.13 -7.42 -35.93
CA SER A 232 9.42 -8.28 -37.09
C SER A 232 8.21 -9.02 -37.69
N LYS A 233 7.03 -8.97 -37.05
CA LYS A 233 5.76 -9.51 -37.57
C LYS A 233 4.79 -8.43 -38.05
N GLY A 234 5.21 -7.16 -38.06
CA GLY A 234 4.38 -6.03 -38.47
C GLY A 234 3.37 -5.56 -37.42
N LYS A 235 3.57 -5.90 -36.14
CA LYS A 235 2.72 -5.35 -35.07
C LYS A 235 3.25 -3.97 -34.68
N ALA A 236 2.39 -2.95 -34.78
CA ALA A 236 2.63 -1.59 -34.30
C ALA A 236 2.44 -1.44 -32.78
N TYR A 237 2.93 -0.33 -32.24
CA TYR A 237 2.90 -0.02 -30.81
C TYR A 237 2.23 1.34 -30.56
N THR A 238 1.64 1.48 -29.38
CA THR A 238 0.91 2.64 -28.85
C THR A 238 1.14 2.70 -27.33
N ASP A 239 0.84 3.81 -26.65
CA ASP A 239 0.89 3.90 -25.17
C ASP A 239 -0.02 2.83 -24.54
N GLY A 240 -1.16 2.56 -25.19
CA GLY A 240 -2.11 1.50 -24.80
C GLY A 240 -1.60 0.07 -25.01
N THR A 241 -0.44 -0.14 -25.64
CA THR A 241 0.09 -1.50 -25.87
C THR A 241 0.58 -2.15 -24.59
N ASN A 242 1.06 -1.36 -23.62
CA ASN A 242 1.41 -1.82 -22.29
C ASN A 242 1.41 -0.65 -21.31
N SER A 243 0.60 -0.74 -20.26
CA SER A 243 0.44 0.33 -19.27
C SER A 243 1.67 0.63 -18.41
N ASN A 244 2.86 0.10 -18.70
CA ASN A 244 4.06 0.37 -17.89
C ASN A 244 5.13 1.13 -18.68
N TRP A 245 4.78 1.72 -19.82
CA TRP A 245 5.67 2.62 -20.55
C TRP A 245 4.92 3.33 -21.66
N ASP A 246 5.40 4.53 -21.99
CA ASP A 246 4.96 5.33 -23.12
C ASP A 246 6.17 5.65 -24.03
N GLY A 247 5.91 5.94 -25.31
CA GLY A 247 6.95 6.39 -26.23
C GLY A 247 7.15 7.90 -26.11
N VAL A 248 8.40 8.37 -26.12
CA VAL A 248 8.71 9.79 -25.85
C VAL A 248 9.59 10.50 -26.89
N ALA A 249 10.61 9.84 -27.45
CA ALA A 249 11.55 10.47 -28.39
C ALA A 249 12.21 9.47 -29.33
N VAL A 250 12.81 9.92 -30.43
CA VAL A 250 13.54 9.05 -31.38
C VAL A 250 14.72 9.76 -32.04
N GLU A 251 15.84 9.05 -32.15
CA GLU A 251 17.05 9.55 -32.80
C GLU A 251 17.59 8.56 -33.84
N ALA A 252 18.24 9.05 -34.89
CA ALA A 252 18.95 8.20 -35.84
C ALA A 252 20.21 7.60 -35.20
N ASP A 253 20.50 6.32 -35.45
CA ASP A 253 21.64 5.62 -34.85
C ASP A 253 22.99 5.87 -35.56
N GLY A 254 22.97 6.57 -36.70
CA GLY A 254 24.14 6.83 -37.55
C GLY A 254 24.60 5.67 -38.43
N GLU A 255 24.01 4.47 -38.30
CA GLU A 255 24.27 3.27 -39.08
C GLU A 255 23.12 2.92 -40.06
N GLY A 256 22.07 3.73 -40.05
CA GLY A 256 20.92 3.64 -40.96
C GLY A 256 19.63 3.24 -40.27
N GLY A 257 19.65 2.90 -38.98
CA GLY A 257 18.47 2.64 -38.16
C GLY A 257 18.13 3.79 -37.22
N TYR A 258 17.31 3.49 -36.22
CA TYR A 258 16.86 4.46 -35.22
C TYR A 258 16.93 3.88 -33.80
N ARG A 259 17.08 4.77 -32.84
CA ARG A 259 17.00 4.54 -31.39
C ARG A 259 15.74 5.21 -30.88
N PHE A 260 14.76 4.42 -30.46
CA PHE A 260 13.46 4.90 -30.02
C PHE A 260 13.36 4.82 -28.49
N LEU A 261 13.13 5.93 -27.81
CA LEU A 261 13.10 6.03 -26.36
C LEU A 261 11.71 5.75 -25.81
N LEU A 262 11.67 4.89 -24.80
CA LEU A 262 10.51 4.66 -23.95
C LEU A 262 10.78 5.20 -22.55
N ASP A 263 9.80 5.94 -22.04
CA ASP A 263 9.72 6.33 -20.64
C ASP A 263 8.88 5.31 -19.86
N GLY A 264 9.30 5.02 -18.64
CA GLY A 264 8.74 3.98 -17.81
C GLY A 264 7.57 4.46 -17.00
N GLU A 265 6.43 3.78 -17.12
CA GLU A 265 5.21 4.10 -16.39
C GLU A 265 4.91 3.06 -15.30
N ASN A 266 4.11 3.43 -14.31
CA ASN A 266 3.60 2.53 -13.27
C ASN A 266 4.71 1.67 -12.61
N LYS A 267 4.85 0.39 -12.99
CA LYS A 267 5.87 -0.50 -12.43
C LYS A 267 7.29 -0.19 -12.92
N LYS A 268 7.43 0.73 -13.86
CA LYS A 268 8.66 1.16 -14.49
C LYS A 268 8.95 2.65 -14.30
N GLU A 269 8.17 3.34 -13.48
CA GLU A 269 8.40 4.74 -13.10
C GLU A 269 9.86 4.99 -12.69
N GLY A 270 10.46 6.05 -13.25
CA GLY A 270 11.87 6.42 -13.08
C GLY A 270 12.85 5.50 -13.82
N LYS A 271 12.44 4.87 -14.93
CA LYS A 271 13.27 3.99 -15.75
C LYS A 271 13.10 4.30 -17.23
N GLY A 272 14.17 4.17 -18.01
CA GLY A 272 14.17 4.37 -19.45
C GLY A 272 14.55 3.10 -20.22
N ASN A 273 14.09 2.96 -21.45
CA ASN A 273 14.48 1.85 -22.33
C ASN A 273 14.56 2.32 -23.79
N VAL A 274 15.65 1.98 -24.46
CA VAL A 274 15.87 2.35 -25.85
C VAL A 274 15.70 1.13 -26.75
N TRP A 275 14.78 1.22 -27.70
CA TRP A 275 14.59 0.23 -28.76
C TRP A 275 15.45 0.55 -29.97
N TYR A 276 16.12 -0.46 -30.52
CA TYR A 276 16.95 -0.33 -31.71
C TYR A 276 16.20 -0.86 -32.92
N THR A 277 16.11 -0.09 -34.00
CA THR A 277 15.41 -0.48 -35.24
C THR A 277 16.36 -0.64 -36.42
N ASP A 278 15.89 -1.21 -37.53
CA ASP A 278 16.51 -1.00 -38.84
C ASP A 278 16.02 0.29 -39.51
N ASP A 279 16.43 0.48 -40.77
CA ASP A 279 16.09 1.60 -41.65
C ASP A 279 14.62 1.67 -42.06
N GLN A 280 13.81 0.69 -41.67
CA GLN A 280 12.37 0.61 -41.96
C GLN A 280 11.51 0.63 -40.69
N GLY A 281 12.09 1.05 -39.55
CA GLY A 281 11.39 1.14 -38.28
C GLY A 281 11.08 -0.22 -37.63
N VAL A 282 11.73 -1.31 -38.06
CA VAL A 282 11.52 -2.65 -37.49
C VAL A 282 12.47 -2.89 -36.32
N ILE A 283 11.91 -3.07 -35.12
CA ILE A 283 12.66 -3.29 -33.88
C ILE A 283 13.49 -4.59 -33.95
N LYS A 284 14.80 -4.47 -33.70
CA LYS A 284 15.79 -5.56 -33.67
C LYS A 284 16.27 -5.94 -32.27
N GLY A 285 16.22 -5.00 -31.32
CA GLY A 285 16.71 -5.21 -29.96
C GLY A 285 16.35 -4.04 -29.04
N ASN A 286 16.85 -4.07 -27.80
CA ASN A 286 16.70 -2.97 -26.85
C ASN A 286 17.84 -2.94 -25.82
N SER A 287 17.99 -1.81 -25.12
CA SER A 287 18.96 -1.64 -24.02
C SER A 287 18.59 -2.42 -22.76
N GLY A 288 17.31 -2.78 -22.61
CA GLY A 288 16.74 -3.12 -21.31
C GLY A 288 16.34 -1.86 -20.54
N TRP A 289 15.70 -2.06 -19.39
CA TRP A 289 15.26 -0.95 -18.53
C TRP A 289 16.41 -0.47 -17.66
N LEU A 290 16.84 0.76 -17.88
CA LEU A 290 17.89 1.48 -17.17
C LEU A 290 17.26 2.35 -16.08
N SER A 291 18.02 2.70 -15.06
CA SER A 291 17.54 3.51 -13.92
C SER A 291 18.70 4.20 -13.21
N GLY A 292 18.40 5.29 -12.49
CA GLY A 292 19.44 6.06 -11.81
C GLY A 292 20.46 6.60 -12.81
N ASN A 293 21.75 6.50 -12.50
CA ASN A 293 22.82 7.05 -13.34
C ASN A 293 22.92 6.49 -14.75
N ASP A 294 22.41 5.29 -14.98
CA ASP A 294 22.37 4.70 -16.31
C ASP A 294 21.42 5.47 -17.27
N LEU A 295 20.57 6.36 -16.73
CA LEU A 295 19.72 7.26 -17.51
C LEU A 295 20.47 8.49 -18.03
N LEU A 296 21.44 9.02 -17.29
CA LEU A 296 22.09 10.31 -17.62
C LEU A 296 22.63 10.36 -19.08
N PRO A 297 23.30 9.32 -19.61
CA PRO A 297 23.76 9.35 -21.01
C PRO A 297 22.61 9.38 -22.02
N ILE A 298 21.45 8.79 -21.68
CA ILE A 298 20.27 8.71 -22.53
C ILE A 298 19.49 10.02 -22.46
N GLU A 299 19.33 10.60 -21.27
CA GLU A 299 18.72 11.91 -21.10
C GLU A 299 19.44 12.96 -21.94
N LEU A 300 20.78 12.94 -21.91
CA LEU A 300 21.60 13.82 -22.74
C LEU A 300 21.46 13.53 -24.25
N GLU A 301 21.32 12.25 -24.62
CA GLU A 301 21.20 11.84 -26.02
C GLU A 301 19.86 12.28 -26.63
N PHE A 302 18.76 12.09 -25.89
CA PHE A 302 17.41 12.38 -26.36
C PHE A 302 16.87 13.74 -25.91
N ASN A 303 17.63 14.46 -25.08
CA ASN A 303 17.21 15.73 -24.48
C ASN A 303 15.88 15.63 -23.70
N VAL A 304 15.71 14.52 -22.97
CA VAL A 304 14.53 14.22 -22.13
C VAL A 304 15.00 13.99 -20.71
N ASP A 305 14.35 14.61 -19.73
CA ASP A 305 14.50 14.28 -18.31
C ASP A 305 13.64 13.04 -18.00
N LEU A 306 14.27 11.90 -17.68
CA LEU A 306 13.61 10.61 -17.46
C LEU A 306 13.46 10.25 -15.99
N ASN A 307 14.13 10.99 -15.12
CA ASN A 307 14.15 10.73 -13.68
C ASN A 307 13.38 11.80 -12.89
N ASP A 308 12.81 12.79 -13.59
CA ASP A 308 12.04 13.93 -13.07
C ASP A 308 12.84 14.78 -12.07
N ASP A 309 14.16 14.84 -12.24
CA ASP A 309 15.07 15.59 -11.38
C ASP A 309 15.15 17.08 -11.75
N GLY A 310 14.60 17.45 -12.91
CA GLY A 310 14.54 18.81 -13.43
C GLY A 310 15.76 19.22 -14.25
N GLU A 311 16.73 18.32 -14.46
CA GLU A 311 17.93 18.51 -15.27
C GLU A 311 18.03 17.46 -16.38
N ILE A 312 18.65 17.83 -17.51
CA ILE A 312 18.93 16.89 -18.61
C ILE A 312 20.41 16.52 -18.52
N GLY A 313 20.70 15.29 -18.08
CA GLY A 313 22.08 14.77 -18.01
C GLY A 313 22.98 15.50 -17.01
N GLY A 314 22.44 15.97 -15.88
CA GLY A 314 23.13 16.75 -14.85
C GLY A 314 24.25 16.03 -14.10
N GLU A 315 25.13 16.80 -13.44
CA GLU A 315 26.07 16.25 -12.45
C GLU A 315 25.31 16.00 -11.14
N LEU A 316 25.30 14.75 -10.67
CA LEU A 316 24.64 14.33 -9.43
C LEU A 316 24.99 15.23 -8.22
N GLU A 317 24.03 16.04 -7.79
CA GLU A 317 24.09 16.77 -6.53
C GLU A 317 23.71 15.84 -5.37
N ILE A 318 24.71 15.50 -4.56
CA ILE A 318 24.54 14.71 -3.34
C ILE A 318 24.91 15.55 -2.13
N THR A 319 24.11 15.45 -1.08
CA THR A 319 24.40 16.00 0.24
C THR A 319 25.11 14.95 1.06
N ILE A 320 26.35 15.23 1.45
CA ILE A 320 27.10 14.38 2.37
C ILE A 320 26.46 14.46 3.76
N ILE A 321 26.11 13.31 4.33
CA ILE A 321 25.47 13.17 5.64
C ILE A 321 26.52 12.84 6.70
N GLU A 322 27.48 11.99 6.35
CA GLU A 322 28.55 11.50 7.23
C GLU A 322 29.78 11.23 6.33
N ASP A 323 30.96 11.68 6.75
CA ASP A 323 32.20 11.64 5.95
C ASP A 323 33.45 11.19 6.72
N ASP A 324 33.26 10.70 7.95
CA ASP A 324 34.32 10.10 8.73
C ASP A 324 34.64 8.69 8.17
N GLY A 325 35.90 8.27 8.31
CA GLY A 325 36.33 6.94 7.88
C GLY A 325 36.66 6.79 6.39
N THR A 326 36.37 5.61 5.84
CA THR A 326 36.88 5.15 4.52
C THR A 326 35.93 5.39 3.36
N ALA A 327 34.66 5.67 3.64
CA ALA A 327 33.67 6.12 2.68
C ALA A 327 32.79 7.18 3.35
N ALA A 328 32.03 7.93 2.56
CA ALA A 328 31.08 8.92 3.06
C ALA A 328 29.66 8.51 2.67
N PHE A 329 28.73 8.58 3.62
CA PHE A 329 27.32 8.41 3.35
C PHE A 329 26.74 9.73 2.84
N ALA A 330 26.04 9.66 1.71
CA ALA A 330 25.39 10.81 1.10
C ALA A 330 23.93 10.51 0.75
N LYS A 331 23.14 11.57 0.59
CA LYS A 331 21.79 11.51 0.06
C LYS A 331 21.68 12.33 -1.21
N ASP A 332 20.90 11.84 -2.16
CA ASP A 332 20.45 12.60 -3.32
C ASP A 332 19.69 13.85 -2.86
N ALA A 333 20.06 15.03 -3.37
CA ALA A 333 19.46 16.28 -2.92
C ALA A 333 17.98 16.46 -3.30
N LEU A 334 17.48 15.69 -4.27
CA LEU A 334 16.14 15.82 -4.83
C LEU A 334 15.19 14.75 -4.29
N ASN A 335 15.66 13.50 -4.21
CA ASN A 335 14.81 12.36 -3.85
C ASN A 335 15.22 11.64 -2.55
N ASP A 336 16.23 12.14 -1.83
CA ASP A 336 16.77 11.57 -0.58
C ASP A 336 17.28 10.12 -0.70
N SER A 337 17.53 9.62 -1.91
CA SER A 337 18.09 8.26 -2.09
C SER A 337 19.49 8.16 -1.54
N TYR A 338 19.85 6.99 -1.01
CA TYR A 338 21.14 6.79 -0.37
C TYR A 338 22.26 6.56 -1.40
N TRP A 339 23.40 7.18 -1.12
CA TRP A 339 24.61 7.14 -1.92
C TRP A 339 25.82 6.85 -1.04
N ILE A 340 26.79 6.20 -1.64
CA ILE A 340 28.11 5.92 -1.09
C ILE A 340 29.11 6.73 -1.90
N VAL A 341 29.99 7.47 -1.22
CA VAL A 341 31.13 8.13 -1.85
C VAL A 341 32.40 7.50 -1.30
N ASN A 342 33.19 6.87 -2.17
CA ASN A 342 34.44 6.28 -1.73
C ASN A 342 35.47 7.41 -1.49
N ASN A 343 35.95 7.58 -0.25
CA ASN A 343 36.87 8.67 0.07
C ASN A 343 38.22 8.55 -0.65
N GLY A 344 38.64 7.34 -1.03
CA GLY A 344 39.88 7.08 -1.75
C GLY A 344 39.79 7.34 -3.26
N THR A 345 38.74 6.86 -3.93
CA THR A 345 38.58 6.96 -5.39
C THR A 345 37.72 8.14 -5.84
N GLN A 346 36.95 8.73 -4.92
CA GLN A 346 35.91 9.74 -5.18
C GLN A 346 34.76 9.21 -6.06
N GLU A 347 34.64 7.89 -6.18
CA GLU A 347 33.55 7.23 -6.89
C GLU A 347 32.24 7.38 -6.11
N LYS A 348 31.16 7.73 -6.82
CA LYS A 348 29.80 7.88 -6.28
C LYS A 348 28.96 6.70 -6.73
N LEU A 349 28.44 5.92 -5.78
CA LEU A 349 27.66 4.71 -6.03
C LEU A 349 26.29 4.84 -5.37
N GLN A 350 25.23 4.56 -6.11
CA GLN A 350 23.88 4.54 -5.54
C GLN A 350 23.66 3.23 -4.79
N LEU A 351 23.22 3.31 -3.53
CA LEU A 351 22.90 2.12 -2.76
C LEU A 351 21.59 1.51 -3.27
N GLN A 352 21.67 0.27 -3.74
CA GLN A 352 20.53 -0.40 -4.36
C GLN A 352 20.48 -1.90 -4.05
N ASN A 353 19.34 -2.53 -4.27
CA ASN A 353 19.25 -3.99 -4.29
C ASN A 353 19.50 -4.57 -5.69
N SER A 354 19.55 -5.90 -5.78
CA SER A 354 19.78 -6.64 -7.04
C SER A 354 18.75 -6.43 -8.16
N LYS A 355 17.67 -5.67 -7.91
CA LYS A 355 16.66 -5.29 -8.91
C LYS A 355 16.71 -3.79 -9.26
N GLY A 356 17.73 -3.08 -8.79
CA GLY A 356 17.90 -1.64 -8.96
C GLY A 356 16.90 -0.80 -8.16
N LYS A 357 16.41 -1.30 -7.02
CA LYS A 357 15.57 -0.49 -6.12
C LYS A 357 16.45 0.25 -5.13
N THR A 358 16.21 1.56 -5.01
CA THR A 358 16.90 2.49 -4.10
C THR A 358 16.17 2.63 -2.76
N TYR A 359 16.86 3.19 -1.76
CA TYR A 359 16.38 3.34 -0.39
C TYR A 359 16.51 4.80 0.06
N THR A 360 15.57 5.23 0.91
CA THR A 360 15.44 6.56 1.52
C THR A 360 14.87 6.38 2.93
N ASP A 361 15.08 7.34 3.82
CA ASP A 361 14.47 7.36 5.17
C ASP A 361 12.93 7.37 5.07
N SER A 362 12.41 8.20 4.14
CA SER A 362 10.98 8.40 3.93
C SER A 362 10.21 7.15 3.49
N LYS A 363 10.89 6.16 2.88
CA LYS A 363 10.28 4.91 2.42
C LYS A 363 10.12 3.87 3.54
N ASN A 364 10.79 4.04 4.69
CA ASN A 364 10.66 3.11 5.80
C ASN A 364 10.81 3.79 7.16
N SER A 365 9.70 3.96 7.88
CA SER A 365 9.74 4.58 9.21
C SER A 365 10.43 3.74 10.30
N SER A 366 10.87 2.52 10.02
CA SER A 366 11.50 1.66 11.03
C SER A 366 13.01 1.84 11.14
N TRP A 367 13.64 2.65 10.30
CA TRP A 367 15.08 2.88 10.32
C TRP A 367 15.49 4.01 9.38
N ASP A 368 16.64 4.59 9.64
CA ASP A 368 17.28 5.61 8.82
C ASP A 368 18.72 5.18 8.46
N GLY A 369 19.25 5.70 7.35
CA GLY A 369 20.66 5.52 7.00
C GLY A 369 21.56 6.39 7.86
N LEU A 370 22.70 5.86 8.31
CA LEU A 370 23.56 6.55 9.28
C LEU A 370 24.99 6.79 8.79
N ALA A 371 25.70 5.75 8.36
CA ALA A 371 27.13 5.81 7.99
C ALA A 371 27.51 4.70 7.01
N VAL A 372 28.68 4.78 6.37
CA VAL A 372 29.16 3.73 5.46
C VAL A 372 30.68 3.59 5.48
N GLU A 373 31.17 2.34 5.48
CA GLU A 373 32.59 2.01 5.47
C GLU A 373 32.92 1.03 4.35
N VAL A 374 34.16 1.06 3.86
CA VAL A 374 34.68 0.10 2.88
C VAL A 374 34.89 -1.25 3.56
N ASP A 375 34.38 -2.32 2.95
CA ASP A 375 34.66 -3.68 3.38
C ASP A 375 36.05 -4.11 2.91
N GLY A 376 36.77 -4.90 3.71
CA GLY A 376 38.13 -5.37 3.41
C GLY A 376 38.24 -6.23 2.14
N GLU A 377 37.10 -6.64 1.56
CA GLU A 377 36.98 -7.43 0.32
C GLU A 377 36.62 -6.58 -0.92
N GLY A 378 36.51 -5.26 -0.79
CA GLY A 378 36.26 -4.32 -1.90
C GLY A 378 34.82 -3.85 -2.07
N GLY A 379 33.88 -4.35 -1.26
CA GLY A 379 32.51 -3.84 -1.16
C GLY A 379 32.37 -2.75 -0.09
N TYR A 380 31.14 -2.56 0.41
CA TYR A 380 30.83 -1.59 1.46
C TYR A 380 29.95 -2.18 2.55
N ARG A 381 30.06 -1.63 3.75
CA ARG A 381 29.24 -1.90 4.92
C ARG A 381 28.45 -0.64 5.25
N PHE A 382 27.15 -0.69 5.05
CA PHE A 382 26.26 0.45 5.21
C PHE A 382 25.45 0.31 6.50
N LEU A 383 25.59 1.27 7.42
CA LEU A 383 24.97 1.26 8.73
C LEU A 383 23.58 1.89 8.69
N LEU A 384 22.62 1.17 9.26
CA LEU A 384 21.28 1.65 9.53
C LEU A 384 21.07 1.80 11.03
N ASP A 385 20.52 2.94 11.41
CA ASP A 385 20.00 3.17 12.76
C ASP A 385 18.51 2.83 12.82
N GLY A 386 18.09 2.16 13.88
CA GLY A 386 16.75 1.67 14.06
C GLY A 386 15.81 2.74 14.62
N ALA A 387 14.64 2.90 14.02
CA ALA A 387 13.60 3.81 14.48
C ALA A 387 12.32 3.06 14.88
N ASN A 388 11.49 3.69 15.71
CA ASN A 388 10.19 3.14 16.16
C ASN A 388 10.33 1.72 16.75
N SER A 389 9.80 0.70 16.06
CA SER A 389 9.88 -0.70 16.52
C SER A 389 11.31 -1.27 16.56
N LYS A 390 12.28 -0.54 16.02
CA LYS A 390 13.71 -0.88 15.97
C LYS A 390 14.58 0.09 16.77
N GLU A 391 14.00 1.03 17.51
CA GLU A 391 14.75 1.95 18.38
C GLU A 391 15.74 1.21 19.29
N GLY A 392 16.96 1.74 19.40
CA GLY A 392 18.09 1.13 20.13
C GLY A 392 18.68 -0.12 19.46
N LYS A 393 18.56 -0.24 18.13
CA LYS A 393 19.09 -1.36 17.34
C LYS A 393 19.74 -0.84 16.09
N ALA A 394 20.76 -1.55 15.62
CA ALA A 394 21.44 -1.25 14.37
C ALA A 394 21.41 -2.43 13.41
N ASN A 395 21.58 -2.16 12.12
CA ASN A 395 21.73 -3.21 11.11
C ASN A 395 22.76 -2.76 10.08
N VAL A 396 23.66 -3.67 9.70
CA VAL A 396 24.68 -3.41 8.69
C VAL A 396 24.30 -4.15 7.42
N TRP A 397 24.16 -3.42 6.32
CA TRP A 397 24.00 -3.99 4.99
C TRP A 397 25.35 -4.17 4.32
N TYR A 398 25.54 -5.33 3.68
CA TYR A 398 26.75 -5.65 2.92
C TYR A 398 26.48 -5.46 1.44
N THR A 399 27.40 -4.82 0.73
CA THR A 399 27.31 -4.59 -0.72
C THR A 399 28.47 -5.23 -1.47
N ASP A 400 28.33 -5.37 -2.79
CA ASP A 400 29.48 -5.52 -3.68
C ASP A 400 30.17 -4.16 -3.94
N ASP A 401 31.17 -4.17 -4.82
CA ASP A 401 31.96 -2.99 -5.21
C ASP A 401 31.16 -1.96 -6.03
N GLN A 402 29.94 -2.28 -6.46
CA GLN A 402 29.02 -1.41 -7.19
C GLN A 402 27.87 -0.87 -6.32
N GLY A 403 27.92 -1.07 -4.99
CA GLY A 403 26.89 -0.61 -4.07
C GLY A 403 25.60 -1.44 -4.11
N VAL A 404 25.63 -2.66 -4.67
CA VAL A 404 24.48 -3.57 -4.70
C VAL A 404 24.46 -4.43 -3.44
N ILE A 405 23.38 -4.34 -2.67
CA ILE A 405 23.21 -5.08 -1.41
C ILE A 405 23.13 -6.59 -1.68
N ASN A 406 24.02 -7.34 -1.04
CA ASN A 406 24.14 -8.81 -1.15
C ASN A 406 23.92 -9.56 0.17
N GLY A 407 23.82 -8.85 1.31
CA GLY A 407 23.58 -9.44 2.63
C GLY A 407 23.31 -8.39 3.71
N ASN A 408 23.09 -8.86 4.95
CA ASN A 408 23.01 -7.99 6.14
C ASN A 408 23.35 -8.77 7.42
N SER A 409 23.71 -8.03 8.49
CA SER A 409 23.95 -8.57 9.83
C SER A 409 22.68 -9.01 10.55
N GLY A 410 21.53 -8.49 10.12
CA GLY A 410 20.31 -8.49 10.92
C GLY A 410 20.35 -7.38 11.99
N TRP A 411 19.24 -7.22 12.70
CA TRP A 411 19.13 -6.19 13.75
C TRP A 411 19.87 -6.60 15.01
N LEU A 412 20.96 -5.90 15.30
CA LEU A 412 21.81 -6.00 16.49
C LEU A 412 21.28 -5.06 17.59
N SER A 413 21.56 -5.37 18.85
CA SER A 413 21.12 -4.57 20.01
C SER A 413 22.00 -4.87 21.22
N GLY A 414 22.03 -3.95 22.19
CA GLY A 414 22.76 -4.15 23.44
C GLY A 414 24.26 -4.34 23.19
N HIS A 415 24.88 -5.32 23.84
CA HIS A 415 26.32 -5.56 23.72
C HIS A 415 26.79 -5.79 22.27
N ASN A 416 25.92 -6.32 21.40
CA ASN A 416 26.26 -6.56 19.99
C ASN A 416 26.38 -5.27 19.15
N LEU A 417 26.05 -4.10 19.72
CA LEU A 417 26.29 -2.81 19.08
C LEU A 417 27.75 -2.36 19.21
N LEU A 418 28.42 -2.68 20.31
CA LEU A 418 29.76 -2.15 20.63
C LEU A 418 30.81 -2.38 19.52
N PRO A 419 30.89 -3.56 18.87
CA PRO A 419 31.82 -3.74 17.75
C PRO A 419 31.46 -2.90 16.52
N ILE A 420 30.17 -2.60 16.33
CA ILE A 420 29.67 -1.77 15.23
C ILE A 420 29.94 -0.29 15.52
N GLU A 421 29.78 0.14 16.77
CA GLU A 421 30.13 1.48 17.21
C GLU A 421 31.60 1.80 16.91
N LEU A 422 32.51 0.89 17.23
CA LEU A 422 33.94 1.04 16.91
C LEU A 422 34.21 1.07 15.40
N GLU A 423 33.50 0.24 14.65
CA GLU A 423 33.67 0.14 13.19
C GLU A 423 33.29 1.45 12.49
N PHE A 424 32.15 2.03 12.86
CA PHE A 424 31.59 3.23 12.22
C PHE A 424 31.90 4.53 12.99
N ASN A 425 32.55 4.44 14.15
CA ASN A 425 32.81 5.55 15.05
C ASN A 425 31.52 6.33 15.43
N VAL A 426 30.46 5.60 15.76
CA VAL A 426 29.16 6.13 16.18
C VAL A 426 28.76 5.52 17.52
N ASP A 427 28.22 6.32 18.44
CA ASP A 427 27.56 5.83 19.66
C ASP A 427 26.11 5.45 19.30
N LEU A 428 25.80 4.14 19.32
CA LEU A 428 24.51 3.58 18.89
C LEU A 428 23.58 3.28 20.07
N ASN A 429 24.12 3.24 21.28
CA ASN A 429 23.39 2.88 22.48
C ASN A 429 23.11 4.12 23.38
N ASP A 430 23.59 5.30 22.97
CA ASP A 430 23.46 6.59 23.64
C ASP A 430 24.06 6.61 25.07
N ASP A 431 25.07 5.78 25.35
CA ASP A 431 25.77 5.75 26.64
C ASP A 431 26.86 6.83 26.78
N GLY A 432 27.20 7.51 25.67
CA GLY A 432 28.19 8.56 25.58
C GLY A 432 29.60 8.08 25.28
N GLU A 433 29.81 6.78 25.05
CA GLU A 433 31.06 6.15 24.68
C GLU A 433 30.93 5.41 23.34
N ILE A 434 32.00 5.35 22.55
CA ILE A 434 32.02 4.58 21.30
C ILE A 434 32.71 3.26 21.59
N GLY A 435 31.95 2.16 21.56
CA GLY A 435 32.49 0.83 21.82
C GLY A 435 32.98 0.62 23.25
N GLY A 436 32.31 1.24 24.22
CA GLY A 436 32.60 1.05 25.64
C GLY A 436 32.53 -0.43 26.04
N GLU A 437 33.30 -0.85 27.04
CA GLU A 437 33.12 -2.19 27.63
C GLU A 437 31.88 -2.15 28.52
N SER A 438 30.93 -3.07 28.35
CA SER A 438 29.80 -3.18 29.26
C SER A 438 30.26 -3.83 30.57
N GLU A 439 29.82 -3.30 31.71
CA GLU A 439 30.11 -3.94 33.00
C GLU A 439 29.32 -5.25 33.14
N MET A 440 30.00 -6.32 33.56
CA MET A 440 29.40 -7.61 33.87
C MET A 440 28.93 -7.65 35.32
N LYS A 441 27.61 -7.73 35.54
CA LYS A 441 27.03 -7.91 36.87
C LYS A 441 27.04 -9.38 37.25
N ILE A 442 28.01 -9.76 38.08
CA ILE A 442 28.10 -11.10 38.65
C ILE A 442 26.85 -11.40 39.48
N VAL A 443 26.20 -12.51 39.16
CA VAL A 443 25.04 -13.05 39.88
C VAL A 443 25.47 -14.15 40.84
N GLU A 444 26.38 -15.02 40.41
CA GLU A 444 26.91 -16.16 41.17
C GLU A 444 28.38 -16.40 40.78
N ASP A 445 29.26 -16.67 41.74
CA ASP A 445 30.73 -16.78 41.54
C ASP A 445 31.42 -17.88 42.38
N GLY A 446 30.67 -18.81 42.95
CA GLY A 446 31.15 -19.86 43.85
C GLY A 446 32.02 -20.94 43.19
N GLY A 447 32.00 -21.03 41.85
CA GLY A 447 32.68 -22.06 41.06
C GLY A 447 33.95 -21.62 40.31
N THR A 448 34.36 -22.45 39.33
CA THR A 448 35.45 -22.10 38.39
C THR A 448 35.02 -21.10 37.32
N VAL A 449 33.72 -20.94 37.16
CA VAL A 449 33.04 -19.97 36.31
C VAL A 449 32.05 -19.19 37.16
N ALA A 450 31.65 -18.03 36.70
CA ALA A 450 30.63 -17.19 37.30
C ALA A 450 29.49 -16.97 36.31
N PHE A 451 28.26 -16.93 36.81
CA PHE A 451 27.13 -16.43 36.03
C PHE A 451 27.08 -14.91 36.16
N ALA A 452 27.02 -14.22 35.02
CA ALA A 452 26.90 -12.77 34.97
C ALA A 452 25.76 -12.32 34.05
N LYS A 453 25.23 -11.13 34.33
CA LYS A 453 24.31 -10.40 33.46
C LYS A 453 25.01 -9.15 32.93
N ASP A 454 24.93 -8.95 31.62
CA ASP A 454 25.43 -7.72 31.00
C ASP A 454 24.65 -6.50 31.54
N SER A 455 25.35 -5.44 31.94
CA SER A 455 24.73 -4.26 32.55
C SER A 455 23.88 -3.43 31.59
N LEU A 456 24.15 -3.49 30.28
CA LEU A 456 23.49 -2.74 29.22
C LEU A 456 22.19 -3.43 28.79
N ASP A 457 22.22 -4.74 28.55
CA ASP A 457 21.07 -5.48 27.97
C ASP A 457 20.52 -6.63 28.83
N ASN A 458 21.11 -6.87 30.01
CA ASN A 458 20.77 -7.96 30.94
C ASN A 458 20.84 -9.36 30.31
N THR A 459 21.58 -9.53 29.21
CA THR A 459 21.83 -10.85 28.65
C THR A 459 22.68 -11.70 29.56
N TYR A 460 22.52 -13.02 29.46
CA TYR A 460 23.24 -13.97 30.29
C TYR A 460 24.62 -14.28 29.72
N TRP A 461 25.60 -14.35 30.61
CA TRP A 461 26.99 -14.60 30.28
C TRP A 461 27.65 -15.53 31.29
N ILE A 462 28.67 -16.22 30.82
CA ILE A 462 29.54 -17.09 31.60
C ILE A 462 30.90 -16.41 31.65
N VAL A 463 31.40 -16.16 32.86
CA VAL A 463 32.71 -15.54 33.07
C VAL A 463 33.64 -16.59 33.65
N ASN A 464 34.77 -16.85 33.00
CA ASN A 464 35.76 -17.76 33.54
C ASN A 464 36.57 -17.06 34.63
N ASN A 465 36.44 -17.51 35.89
CA ASN A 465 37.09 -16.85 37.04
C ASN A 465 38.63 -16.85 36.93
N GLY A 466 39.23 -17.79 36.21
CA GLY A 466 40.67 -17.88 36.02
C GLY A 466 41.21 -17.03 34.87
N THR A 467 40.57 -17.05 33.70
CA THR A 467 41.03 -16.35 32.49
C THR A 467 40.40 -14.96 32.33
N GLN A 468 39.31 -14.67 33.04
CA GLN A 468 38.43 -13.52 32.83
C GLN A 468 37.82 -13.49 31.42
N GLU A 469 37.73 -14.66 30.78
CA GLU A 469 37.05 -14.81 29.49
C GLU A 469 35.54 -14.74 29.69
N GLU A 470 34.87 -13.93 28.88
CA GLU A 470 33.43 -13.67 28.94
C GLU A 470 32.75 -14.29 27.72
N LEU A 471 31.81 -15.19 27.96
CA LEU A 471 31.10 -15.94 26.92
C LEU A 471 29.61 -15.66 27.01
N GLN A 472 29.04 -15.07 25.96
CA GLN A 472 27.61 -14.81 25.91
C GLN A 472 26.83 -16.11 25.71
N LEU A 473 25.88 -16.37 26.59
CA LEU A 473 25.03 -17.55 26.50
C LEU A 473 24.03 -17.39 25.34
N GLN A 474 24.10 -18.31 24.39
CA GLN A 474 23.31 -18.24 23.16
C GLN A 474 22.87 -19.61 22.65
N ASN A 475 21.93 -19.63 21.72
CA ASN A 475 21.62 -20.85 20.97
C ASN A 475 22.44 -20.94 19.67
N SER A 476 22.32 -22.06 18.95
CA SER A 476 23.02 -22.30 17.68
C SER A 476 22.71 -21.31 16.53
N LYS A 477 21.78 -20.36 16.73
CA LYS A 477 21.46 -19.28 15.79
C LYS A 477 21.87 -17.90 16.32
N GLY A 478 22.65 -17.83 17.40
CA GLY A 478 23.10 -16.59 18.02
C GLY A 478 22.04 -15.86 18.85
N LYS A 479 20.92 -16.51 19.21
CA LYS A 479 19.89 -15.87 20.04
C LYS A 479 20.31 -15.90 21.51
N THR A 480 20.31 -14.73 22.14
CA THR A 480 20.63 -14.52 23.57
C THR A 480 19.41 -14.60 24.48
N TYR A 481 19.64 -14.74 25.79
CA TYR A 481 18.62 -14.95 26.82
C TYR A 481 18.75 -13.92 27.96
N THR A 482 17.62 -13.55 28.55
CA THR A 482 17.44 -12.58 29.66
C THR A 482 16.24 -13.04 30.49
N ASP A 483 16.10 -12.60 31.76
CA ASP A 483 14.93 -12.94 32.60
C ASP A 483 13.64 -12.35 31.97
N SER A 484 13.74 -11.13 31.45
CA SER A 484 12.63 -10.40 30.82
C SER A 484 12.05 -11.06 29.57
N LYS A 485 12.78 -11.99 28.92
CA LYS A 485 12.30 -12.68 27.72
C LYS A 485 11.33 -13.81 28.04
N ASN A 486 11.24 -14.31 29.27
CA ASN A 486 10.28 -15.34 29.66
C ASN A 486 9.95 -15.26 31.15
N SER A 487 8.70 -14.92 31.47
CA SER A 487 8.27 -14.77 32.85
C SER A 487 8.21 -16.07 33.66
N ASN A 488 8.54 -17.23 33.12
CA ASN A 488 8.44 -18.51 33.85
C ASN A 488 9.80 -19.06 34.28
N TRP A 489 10.89 -18.31 34.12
CA TRP A 489 12.18 -18.67 34.66
C TRP A 489 13.16 -17.50 34.65
N ASP A 490 14.08 -17.54 35.60
CA ASP A 490 15.21 -16.63 35.72
C ASP A 490 16.51 -17.44 35.66
N GLY A 491 17.58 -16.83 35.16
CA GLY A 491 18.92 -17.44 35.24
C GLY A 491 19.49 -17.26 36.64
N VAL A 492 20.12 -18.28 37.22
CA VAL A 492 20.59 -18.22 38.61
C VAL A 492 22.05 -18.65 38.84
N ALA A 493 22.57 -19.64 38.12
CA ALA A 493 23.93 -20.14 38.34
C ALA A 493 24.49 -20.85 37.10
N VAL A 494 25.81 -21.03 37.05
CA VAL A 494 26.49 -21.79 35.99
C VAL A 494 27.67 -22.57 36.54
N GLU A 495 27.85 -23.81 36.09
CA GLU A 495 28.96 -24.67 36.48
C GLU A 495 29.67 -25.25 35.26
N ALA A 496 30.97 -25.51 35.38
CA ALA A 496 31.73 -26.20 34.33
C ALA A 496 31.35 -27.69 34.30
N ASP A 497 31.14 -28.26 33.11
CA ASP A 497 30.70 -29.66 32.97
C ASP A 497 31.85 -30.69 33.11
N GLY A 498 33.10 -30.24 33.13
CA GLY A 498 34.31 -31.06 33.19
C GLY A 498 34.75 -31.71 31.87
N GLU A 499 33.97 -31.56 30.79
CA GLU A 499 34.25 -32.03 29.43
C GLU A 499 34.57 -30.90 28.44
N GLY A 500 34.50 -29.65 28.90
CA GLY A 500 34.88 -28.45 28.18
C GLY A 500 33.72 -27.48 27.95
N GLY A 501 32.48 -27.88 28.25
CA GLY A 501 31.30 -27.01 28.19
C GLY A 501 30.83 -26.54 29.57
N TYR A 502 29.59 -26.06 29.61
CA TYR A 502 28.98 -25.50 30.81
C TYR A 502 27.57 -26.05 31.02
N ARG A 503 27.15 -26.09 32.28
CA ARG A 503 25.80 -26.39 32.71
C ARG A 503 25.23 -25.11 33.30
N PHE A 504 24.19 -24.58 32.68
CA PHE A 504 23.57 -23.31 33.09
C PHE A 504 22.21 -23.58 33.72
N LEU A 505 22.02 -23.12 34.95
CA LEU A 505 20.82 -23.35 35.75
C LEU A 505 19.81 -22.22 35.60
N LEU A 506 18.57 -22.61 35.35
CA LEU A 506 17.40 -21.75 35.42
C LEU A 506 16.55 -22.16 36.61
N ASP A 507 16.12 -21.16 37.37
CA ASP A 507 15.11 -21.31 38.41
C ASP A 507 13.72 -21.04 37.82
N GLY A 508 12.74 -21.80 38.27
CA GLY A 508 11.39 -21.81 37.75
C GLY A 508 10.52 -20.74 38.39
N GLU A 509 9.97 -19.85 37.57
CA GLU A 509 9.10 -18.76 38.02
C GLU A 509 7.62 -19.04 37.74
N ASN A 510 6.73 -18.36 38.48
CA ASN A 510 5.28 -18.37 38.29
C ASN A 510 4.64 -19.78 38.25
N ASN A 511 4.41 -20.33 37.05
CA ASN A 511 3.84 -21.67 36.91
C ASN A 511 4.88 -22.79 36.98
N ARG A 512 6.16 -22.42 37.15
CA ARG A 512 7.32 -23.29 37.35
C ARG A 512 7.97 -23.15 38.72
N GLU A 513 7.37 -22.41 39.65
CA GLU A 513 7.83 -22.34 41.05
C GLU A 513 8.21 -23.73 41.60
N SER A 514 9.34 -23.78 42.32
CA SER A 514 9.92 -25.00 42.88
C SER A 514 10.36 -26.02 41.82
N GLN A 515 10.86 -25.55 40.67
CA GLN A 515 11.38 -26.39 39.59
C GLN A 515 12.68 -25.81 39.06
N GLY A 516 13.55 -26.69 38.59
CA GLY A 516 14.85 -26.35 38.01
C GLY A 516 14.96 -26.82 36.57
N TYR A 517 15.76 -26.12 35.78
CA TYR A 517 16.06 -26.51 34.40
C TYR A 517 17.51 -26.25 34.06
N VAL A 518 18.18 -27.23 33.44
CA VAL A 518 19.59 -27.10 33.06
C VAL A 518 19.75 -27.05 31.55
N TRP A 519 20.49 -26.06 31.07
CA TRP A 519 21.02 -26.00 29.72
C TRP A 519 22.45 -26.51 29.68
N PHE A 520 22.75 -27.33 28.68
CA PHE A 520 24.10 -27.81 28.39
C PHE A 520 24.65 -27.00 27.22
N THR A 521 25.89 -26.54 27.32
CA THR A 521 26.57 -25.77 26.28
C THR A 521 27.82 -26.46 25.77
N ASP A 522 28.37 -25.98 24.67
CA ASP A 522 29.78 -26.22 24.33
C ASP A 522 30.70 -25.23 25.05
N ASP A 523 31.99 -25.26 24.70
CA ASP A 523 33.05 -24.41 25.26
C ASP A 523 32.93 -22.93 24.87
N GLN A 524 32.04 -22.59 23.94
CA GLN A 524 31.74 -21.22 23.49
C GLN A 524 30.41 -20.69 24.05
N GLY A 525 29.79 -21.39 25.01
CA GLY A 525 28.52 -20.96 25.60
C GLY A 525 27.30 -21.17 24.68
N VAL A 526 27.43 -21.99 23.63
CA VAL A 526 26.31 -22.30 22.72
C VAL A 526 25.52 -23.50 23.24
N ILE A 527 24.23 -23.29 23.52
CA ILE A 527 23.32 -24.32 24.04
C ILE A 527 23.17 -25.46 23.03
N ASN A 528 23.61 -26.66 23.40
CA ASN A 528 23.59 -27.88 22.59
C ASN A 528 22.70 -28.99 23.19
N GLY A 529 22.23 -28.84 24.43
CA GLY A 529 21.39 -29.81 25.12
C GLY A 529 20.55 -29.19 26.24
N LYS A 530 19.58 -29.96 26.76
CA LYS A 530 18.67 -29.52 27.85
C LYS A 530 18.18 -30.69 28.71
N SER A 531 17.98 -30.49 30.02
CA SER A 531 17.53 -31.53 30.97
C SER A 531 16.02 -31.83 30.94
N GLY A 532 15.18 -30.83 30.67
CA GLY A 532 13.78 -30.87 31.08
C GLY A 532 13.58 -30.21 32.44
N TRP A 533 12.32 -29.89 32.79
CA TRP A 533 12.00 -29.33 34.11
C TRP A 533 12.04 -30.45 35.14
N LEU A 534 12.83 -30.25 36.19
CA LEU A 534 13.01 -31.15 37.32
C LEU A 534 12.19 -30.63 38.51
N SER A 535 11.67 -31.53 39.35
CA SER A 535 10.89 -31.19 40.55
C SER A 535 11.04 -32.26 41.62
N GLY A 536 10.71 -31.93 42.87
CA GLY A 536 10.82 -32.86 44.00
C GLY A 536 12.23 -33.44 44.14
N ASN A 537 12.33 -34.76 44.38
CA ASN A 537 13.61 -35.42 44.63
C ASN A 537 14.60 -35.35 43.45
N ASP A 538 14.12 -35.13 42.22
CA ASP A 538 14.98 -34.95 41.05
C ASP A 538 15.74 -33.61 41.06
N LEU A 539 15.34 -32.65 41.92
CA LEU A 539 16.05 -31.37 42.10
C LEU A 539 17.25 -31.48 43.03
N LEU A 540 17.22 -32.35 44.04
CA LEU A 540 18.25 -32.39 45.08
C LEU A 540 19.68 -32.53 44.53
N PRO A 541 19.94 -33.38 43.51
CA PRO A 541 21.27 -33.45 42.90
C PRO A 541 21.71 -32.15 42.21
N ILE A 542 20.75 -31.39 41.67
CA ILE A 542 20.99 -30.12 40.98
C ILE A 542 21.24 -29.01 41.99
N GLU A 543 20.48 -28.96 43.08
CA GLU A 543 20.71 -28.02 44.18
C GLU A 543 22.13 -28.18 44.75
N LEU A 544 22.57 -29.42 44.99
CA LEU A 544 23.95 -29.70 45.45
C LEU A 544 25.00 -29.27 44.44
N GLU A 545 24.73 -29.49 43.15
CA GLU A 545 25.68 -29.18 42.10
C GLU A 545 25.92 -27.67 41.97
N PHE A 546 24.84 -26.89 41.98
CA PHE A 546 24.89 -25.43 41.79
C PHE A 546 24.93 -24.64 43.11
N ASN A 547 24.78 -25.32 44.25
CA ASN A 547 24.67 -24.70 45.57
C ASN A 547 23.54 -23.63 45.64
N VAL A 548 22.39 -23.95 45.06
CA VAL A 548 21.17 -23.13 45.04
C VAL A 548 20.01 -23.95 45.60
N ASP A 549 19.26 -23.39 46.54
CA ASP A 549 17.96 -23.93 46.97
C ASP A 549 16.91 -23.54 45.92
N LEU A 550 16.39 -24.51 45.17
CA LEU A 550 15.46 -24.29 44.06
C LEU A 550 14.00 -24.53 44.46
N ASN A 551 13.78 -25.18 45.59
CA ASN A 551 12.47 -25.61 46.03
C ASN A 551 11.92 -24.79 47.20
N ASP A 552 12.74 -23.85 47.71
CA ASP A 552 12.47 -22.95 48.83
C ASP A 552 12.20 -23.71 50.15
N ASP A 553 12.81 -24.88 50.36
CA ASP A 553 12.75 -25.63 51.61
C ASP A 553 13.83 -25.20 52.62
N GLY A 554 14.71 -24.26 52.26
CA GLY A 554 15.72 -23.70 53.13
C GLY A 554 16.97 -24.56 53.28
N GLU A 555 17.06 -25.71 52.60
CA GLU A 555 18.21 -26.60 52.56
C GLU A 555 18.71 -26.75 51.10
N ILE A 556 20.00 -27.10 50.94
CA ILE A 556 20.57 -27.34 49.60
C ILE A 556 20.74 -28.85 49.44
N GLY A 557 19.88 -29.47 48.64
CA GLY A 557 19.92 -30.90 48.35
C GLY A 557 19.67 -31.82 49.54
N GLY A 558 19.03 -31.28 50.58
CA GLY A 558 18.56 -32.06 51.73
C GLY A 558 17.34 -32.90 51.35
N GLU A 559 17.15 -34.03 52.02
CA GLU A 559 15.81 -34.63 52.03
C GLU A 559 14.89 -33.71 52.84
N PRO A 560 13.66 -33.43 52.37
CA PRO A 560 12.80 -32.44 52.99
C PRO A 560 12.40 -32.87 54.41
N GLU A 561 12.43 -31.91 55.36
CA GLU A 561 11.99 -32.18 56.72
C GLU A 561 10.45 -32.21 56.76
N ILE A 562 9.87 -33.41 56.74
CA ILE A 562 8.41 -33.59 56.76
C ILE A 562 7.85 -33.82 58.17
N THR A 563 6.69 -33.23 58.45
CA THR A 563 5.89 -33.49 59.64
C THR A 563 4.69 -34.36 59.24
N ILE A 564 4.59 -35.54 59.85
CA ILE A 564 3.43 -36.43 59.68
C ILE A 564 2.18 -35.75 60.26
N VAL A 565 1.13 -35.67 59.46
CA VAL A 565 -0.19 -35.11 59.83
C VAL A 565 -1.15 -36.23 60.20
N GLU A 566 -1.09 -37.35 59.48
CA GLU A 566 -1.98 -38.50 59.61
C GLU A 566 -1.20 -39.76 59.19
N ASP A 567 -1.26 -40.84 59.98
CA ASP A 567 -0.49 -42.08 59.79
C ASP A 567 -1.29 -43.37 59.96
N ASP A 568 -2.61 -43.27 60.09
CA ASP A 568 -3.50 -44.42 60.11
C ASP A 568 -3.66 -44.95 58.67
N GLY A 569 -3.67 -46.28 58.51
CA GLY A 569 -3.90 -46.90 57.19
C GLY A 569 -2.63 -47.31 56.43
N THR A 570 -2.69 -47.26 55.10
CA THR A 570 -1.69 -47.87 54.20
C THR A 570 -0.60 -46.90 53.72
N ALA A 571 -0.80 -45.60 53.88
CA ALA A 571 0.19 -44.56 53.68
C ALA A 571 -0.01 -43.47 54.75
N ALA A 572 1.00 -42.64 54.98
CA ALA A 572 0.90 -41.50 55.89
C ALA A 572 0.91 -40.20 55.09
N PHE A 573 0.03 -39.27 55.46
CA PHE A 573 0.03 -37.92 54.95
C PHE A 573 0.97 -37.05 55.78
N ALA A 574 1.88 -36.37 55.11
CA ALA A 574 2.83 -35.46 55.73
C ALA A 574 2.81 -34.08 55.06
N LYS A 575 3.27 -33.07 55.78
CA LYS A 575 3.52 -31.73 55.27
C LYS A 575 5.00 -31.41 55.39
N ASP A 576 5.56 -30.80 54.38
CA ASP A 576 6.87 -30.15 54.44
C ASP A 576 6.88 -29.11 55.56
N SER A 577 7.87 -29.17 56.44
CA SER A 577 7.92 -28.32 57.64
C SER A 577 8.27 -26.87 57.32
N VAL A 578 8.75 -26.57 56.11
CA VAL A 578 9.17 -25.25 55.67
C VAL A 578 8.14 -24.62 54.74
N ASN A 579 7.83 -25.27 53.62
CA ASN A 579 6.94 -24.73 52.59
C ASN A 579 5.49 -25.23 52.71
N GLY A 580 5.21 -26.21 53.58
CA GLY A 580 3.88 -26.78 53.82
C GLY A 580 3.36 -27.68 52.71
N ASN A 581 4.17 -27.99 51.68
CA ASN A 581 3.78 -28.87 50.59
C ASN A 581 3.37 -30.24 51.11
N TYR A 582 2.42 -30.87 50.42
CA TYR A 582 1.93 -32.19 50.79
C TYR A 582 2.87 -33.27 50.32
N TRP A 583 3.08 -34.23 51.21
CA TRP A 583 3.91 -35.39 51.04
C TRP A 583 3.14 -36.65 51.38
N ILE A 584 3.46 -37.71 50.66
CA ILE A 584 2.97 -39.06 50.89
C ILE A 584 4.15 -39.87 51.38
N VAL A 585 3.99 -40.55 52.51
CA VAL A 585 4.97 -41.51 53.02
C VAL A 585 4.38 -42.89 52.90
N ASN A 586 5.01 -43.75 52.12
CA ASN A 586 4.57 -45.14 52.01
C ASN A 586 4.92 -45.88 53.32
N ASN A 587 3.93 -46.40 54.03
CA ASN A 587 4.15 -47.03 55.33
C ASN A 587 5.00 -48.32 55.23
N ASP A 588 4.98 -49.02 54.09
CA ASP A 588 5.76 -50.25 53.87
C ASP A 588 7.20 -49.95 53.44
N THR A 589 7.40 -49.08 52.45
CA THR A 589 8.72 -48.81 51.86
C THR A 589 9.47 -47.66 52.53
N GLN A 590 8.76 -46.82 53.30
CA GLN A 590 9.23 -45.55 53.85
C GLN A 590 9.66 -44.53 52.78
N GLU A 591 9.23 -44.75 51.53
CA GLU A 591 9.47 -43.83 50.43
C GLU A 591 8.64 -42.54 50.61
N GLN A 592 9.28 -41.40 50.40
CA GLN A 592 8.69 -40.07 50.54
C GLN A 592 8.48 -39.45 49.16
N LEU A 593 7.22 -39.12 48.86
CA LEU A 593 6.80 -38.63 47.55
C LEU A 593 6.04 -37.31 47.71
N GLN A 594 6.50 -36.26 47.03
CA GLN A 594 5.75 -35.02 47.00
C GLN A 594 4.49 -35.19 46.16
N LEU A 595 3.34 -34.77 46.68
CA LEU A 595 2.10 -34.72 45.90
C LEU A 595 2.17 -33.57 44.90
N GLN A 596 2.16 -33.90 43.61
CA GLN A 596 2.40 -32.93 42.55
C GLN A 596 1.47 -33.11 41.34
N ASN A 597 1.32 -32.07 40.53
CA ASN A 597 0.64 -32.21 39.24
C ASN A 597 1.58 -32.74 38.15
N LYS A 598 1.04 -33.01 36.95
CA LYS A 598 1.83 -33.47 35.78
C LYS A 598 2.97 -32.54 35.33
N LYS A 599 3.04 -31.31 35.86
CA LYS A 599 4.12 -30.35 35.59
C LYS A 599 5.09 -30.24 36.76
N GLY A 600 4.97 -31.08 37.79
CA GLY A 600 5.86 -31.05 38.96
C GLY A 600 5.49 -30.03 40.02
N LYS A 601 4.36 -29.31 39.90
CA LYS A 601 3.96 -28.32 40.90
C LYS A 601 3.32 -28.99 42.11
N GLY A 602 3.89 -28.76 43.29
CA GLY A 602 3.37 -29.17 44.59
C GLY A 602 2.13 -28.39 45.05
N TYR A 603 1.51 -28.88 46.12
CA TYR A 603 0.29 -28.32 46.71
C TYR A 603 0.44 -28.18 48.22
N ASN A 604 -0.13 -27.13 48.80
CA ASN A 604 -0.19 -26.89 50.24
C ASN A 604 -1.47 -26.13 50.61
N ASP A 605 -1.77 -26.03 51.90
CA ASP A 605 -2.99 -25.36 52.40
C ASP A 605 -2.95 -23.85 52.10
N SER A 606 -1.76 -23.24 52.13
CA SER A 606 -1.59 -21.79 51.98
C SER A 606 -1.84 -21.29 50.55
N LYS A 607 -1.66 -22.13 49.53
CA LYS A 607 -1.86 -21.79 48.11
C LYS A 607 -3.34 -21.85 47.69
N ASN A 608 -4.25 -22.43 48.48
CA ASN A 608 -5.68 -22.40 48.20
C ASN A 608 -6.55 -22.47 49.46
N SER A 609 -7.16 -21.35 49.83
CA SER A 609 -7.97 -21.24 51.05
C SER A 609 -9.27 -22.07 51.06
N ASN A 610 -9.64 -22.77 49.98
CA ASN A 610 -10.91 -23.50 49.93
C ASN A 610 -10.81 -24.96 50.36
N TRP A 611 -9.65 -25.42 50.79
CA TRP A 611 -9.47 -26.81 51.21
C TRP A 611 -8.13 -27.01 51.90
N ASP A 612 -8.07 -28.05 52.72
CA ASP A 612 -6.86 -28.53 53.39
C ASP A 612 -6.63 -30.01 53.05
N GLY A 613 -5.37 -30.43 53.00
CA GLY A 613 -5.03 -31.86 52.91
C GLY A 613 -5.25 -32.53 54.27
N VAL A 614 -5.79 -33.76 54.28
CA VAL A 614 -6.16 -34.43 55.55
C VAL A 614 -5.64 -35.86 55.69
N ALA A 615 -5.72 -36.72 54.66
CA ALA A 615 -5.32 -38.12 54.77
C ALA A 615 -4.92 -38.70 53.40
N VAL A 616 -4.21 -39.83 53.39
CA VAL A 616 -3.82 -40.51 52.14
C VAL A 616 -3.82 -42.03 52.30
N GLU A 617 -4.30 -42.74 51.28
CA GLU A 617 -4.32 -44.20 51.27
C GLU A 617 -3.72 -44.73 49.96
N ALA A 618 -3.02 -45.86 50.02
CA ALA A 618 -2.54 -46.55 48.83
C ALA A 618 -3.73 -47.06 47.98
N ASP A 619 -3.58 -47.00 46.67
CA ASP A 619 -4.52 -47.58 45.71
C ASP A 619 -4.12 -49.03 45.34
N GLN A 620 -5.08 -49.85 44.94
CA GLN A 620 -4.86 -51.24 44.55
C GLN A 620 -4.02 -51.40 43.26
N GLU A 621 -3.83 -50.32 42.51
CA GLU A 621 -3.08 -50.27 41.24
C GLU A 621 -1.66 -49.66 41.40
N GLY A 622 -1.20 -49.42 42.63
CA GLY A 622 0.17 -48.94 42.93
C GLY A 622 0.33 -47.43 43.07
N GLY A 623 -0.72 -46.64 42.83
CA GLY A 623 -0.76 -45.20 43.12
C GLY A 623 -1.32 -44.89 44.51
N TYR A 624 -1.75 -43.64 44.72
CA TYR A 624 -2.32 -43.18 45.99
C TYR A 624 -3.65 -42.42 45.78
N ARG A 625 -4.47 -42.42 46.82
CA ARG A 625 -5.74 -41.69 46.93
C ARG A 625 -5.58 -40.68 48.05
N PHE A 626 -5.50 -39.40 47.70
CA PHE A 626 -5.24 -38.30 48.61
C PHE A 626 -6.52 -37.52 48.92
N LEU A 627 -6.89 -37.42 50.19
CA LEU A 627 -8.12 -36.79 50.65
C LEU A 627 -7.91 -35.31 50.97
N LEU A 628 -8.77 -34.48 50.40
CA LEU A 628 -8.95 -33.08 50.74
C LEU A 628 -10.26 -32.86 51.47
N ASP A 629 -10.18 -32.12 52.57
CA ASP A 629 -11.34 -31.58 53.27
C ASP A 629 -11.60 -30.14 52.81
N GLY A 630 -12.87 -29.82 52.60
CA GLY A 630 -13.30 -28.57 52.02
C GLY A 630 -13.41 -27.47 53.07
N ALA A 631 -12.80 -26.32 52.77
CA ALA A 631 -12.88 -25.11 53.60
C ALA A 631 -13.62 -23.98 52.87
N ASN A 632 -14.09 -22.99 53.62
CA ASN A 632 -14.76 -21.80 53.09
C ASN A 632 -15.91 -22.15 52.13
N SER A 633 -15.76 -21.87 50.83
CA SER A 633 -16.80 -22.16 49.82
C SER A 633 -17.05 -23.65 49.56
N LYS A 634 -16.23 -24.51 50.17
CA LYS A 634 -16.28 -25.98 50.10
C LYS A 634 -16.53 -26.64 51.44
N GLU A 635 -16.90 -25.89 52.47
CA GLU A 635 -17.23 -26.44 53.79
C GLU A 635 -18.22 -27.61 53.69
N SER A 636 -17.96 -28.66 54.48
CA SER A 636 -18.69 -29.94 54.49
C SER A 636 -18.69 -30.67 53.13
N GLN A 637 -17.60 -30.55 52.37
CA GLN A 637 -17.37 -31.28 51.12
C GLN A 637 -16.00 -31.95 51.16
N GLY A 638 -15.89 -33.10 50.51
CA GLY A 638 -14.65 -33.87 50.39
C GLY A 638 -14.27 -34.10 48.93
N ASN A 639 -12.98 -34.22 48.65
CA ASN A 639 -12.48 -34.51 47.29
C ASN A 639 -11.26 -35.43 47.36
N VAL A 640 -11.28 -36.50 46.57
CA VAL A 640 -10.18 -37.47 46.50
C VAL A 640 -9.40 -37.25 45.20
N TRP A 641 -8.10 -37.06 45.33
CA TRP A 641 -7.17 -36.99 44.20
C TRP A 641 -6.48 -38.34 44.01
N TYR A 642 -6.41 -38.80 42.77
CA TYR A 642 -5.77 -40.05 42.39
C TYR A 642 -4.39 -39.74 41.79
N THR A 643 -3.38 -40.51 42.20
CA THR A 643 -2.00 -40.36 41.72
C THR A 643 -1.49 -41.62 41.04
N ASP A 644 -0.37 -41.52 40.34
CA ASP A 644 0.48 -42.69 40.05
C ASP A 644 1.40 -43.03 41.24
N GLU A 645 2.27 -44.02 41.05
CA GLU A 645 3.19 -44.52 42.08
C GLU A 645 4.26 -43.48 42.49
N GLN A 646 4.45 -42.40 41.70
CA GLN A 646 5.37 -41.29 42.00
C GLN A 646 4.66 -40.06 42.62
N GLY A 647 3.39 -40.19 43.02
CA GLY A 647 2.64 -39.08 43.63
C GLY A 647 2.17 -38.01 42.62
N VAL A 648 2.18 -38.30 41.32
CA VAL A 648 1.70 -37.37 40.29
C VAL A 648 0.20 -37.54 40.08
N ILE A 649 -0.56 -36.47 40.29
CA ILE A 649 -2.03 -36.47 40.18
C ILE A 649 -2.46 -36.77 38.73
N ASN A 650 -3.21 -37.86 38.57
CA ASN A 650 -3.74 -38.34 37.29
C ASN A 650 -5.27 -38.30 37.20
N GLY A 651 -5.98 -38.09 38.33
CA GLY A 651 -7.45 -38.00 38.38
C GLY A 651 -7.97 -37.30 39.65
N LYS A 652 -9.27 -36.96 39.67
CA LYS A 652 -9.97 -36.39 40.83
C LYS A 652 -11.42 -36.87 40.89
N SER A 653 -11.98 -37.11 42.07
CA SER A 653 -13.40 -37.47 42.25
C SER A 653 -14.34 -36.30 41.99
N GLY A 654 -13.85 -35.07 42.20
CA GLY A 654 -14.68 -33.88 42.35
C GLY A 654 -15.17 -33.71 43.79
N TRP A 655 -15.74 -32.54 44.09
CA TRP A 655 -16.27 -32.23 45.42
C TRP A 655 -17.58 -32.97 45.67
N LEU A 656 -17.61 -33.78 46.71
CA LEU A 656 -18.75 -34.59 47.15
C LEU A 656 -19.34 -33.98 48.42
N SER A 657 -20.64 -34.20 48.66
CA SER A 657 -21.36 -33.62 49.81
C SER A 657 -22.51 -34.52 50.25
N GLY A 658 -22.94 -34.39 51.51
CA GLY A 658 -24.06 -35.17 52.08
C GLY A 658 -23.75 -36.67 52.08
N ASP A 659 -24.75 -37.52 51.81
CA ASP A 659 -24.60 -38.99 51.86
C ASP A 659 -23.51 -39.55 50.92
N ASN A 660 -23.05 -38.77 49.93
CA ASN A 660 -21.94 -39.18 49.06
C ASN A 660 -20.57 -39.15 49.75
N LEU A 661 -20.45 -38.54 50.94
CA LEU A 661 -19.23 -38.53 51.75
C LEU A 661 -19.04 -39.81 52.56
N LEU A 662 -20.13 -40.47 52.96
CA LEU A 662 -20.10 -41.62 53.88
C LEU A 662 -19.12 -42.75 53.45
N PRO A 663 -19.02 -43.12 52.15
CA PRO A 663 -18.05 -44.13 51.72
C PRO A 663 -16.60 -43.66 51.87
N ILE A 664 -16.33 -42.36 51.68
CA ILE A 664 -15.00 -41.75 51.77
C ILE A 664 -14.60 -41.57 53.23
N GLU A 665 -15.53 -41.12 54.08
CA GLU A 665 -15.31 -41.04 55.53
C GLU A 665 -14.92 -42.41 56.10
N SER A 666 -15.64 -43.46 55.69
CA SER A 666 -15.33 -44.84 56.10
C SER A 666 -13.97 -45.33 55.60
N GLU A 667 -13.57 -44.89 54.40
CA GLU A 667 -12.33 -45.30 53.75
C GLU A 667 -11.11 -44.66 54.41
N PHE A 668 -11.16 -43.35 54.67
CA PHE A 668 -10.06 -42.59 55.26
C PHE A 668 -10.14 -42.43 56.77
N ASN A 669 -11.22 -42.92 57.40
CA ASN A 669 -11.49 -42.77 58.83
C ASN A 669 -11.51 -41.30 59.30
N VAL A 670 -12.04 -40.40 58.46
CA VAL A 670 -12.18 -38.95 58.72
C VAL A 670 -13.65 -38.58 58.69
N ASP A 671 -14.12 -37.80 59.66
CA ASP A 671 -15.45 -37.17 59.63
C ASP A 671 -15.37 -35.85 58.84
N LEU A 672 -15.89 -35.83 57.61
CA LEU A 672 -15.79 -34.68 56.69
C LEU A 672 -16.99 -33.74 56.78
N ASN A 673 -18.05 -34.14 57.48
CA ASN A 673 -19.28 -33.38 57.55
C ASN A 673 -19.59 -32.84 58.97
N ASP A 674 -18.70 -33.15 59.92
CA ASP A 674 -18.75 -32.73 61.32
C ASP A 674 -20.03 -33.16 62.07
N ASP A 675 -20.69 -34.25 61.65
CA ASP A 675 -21.87 -34.79 62.35
C ASP A 675 -21.51 -35.71 63.54
N GLY A 676 -20.21 -36.00 63.71
CA GLY A 676 -19.66 -36.83 64.77
C GLY A 676 -19.76 -38.33 64.50
N ILE A 677 -20.14 -38.75 63.29
CA ILE A 677 -20.25 -40.16 62.88
C ILE A 677 -19.54 -40.39 61.55
N ILE A 678 -18.49 -41.21 61.59
CA ILE A 678 -17.79 -41.64 60.37
C ILE A 678 -18.68 -42.63 59.59
N GLY A 679 -19.10 -42.27 58.38
CA GLY A 679 -19.66 -43.22 57.42
C GLY A 679 -21.12 -43.62 57.60
N SER A 680 -21.91 -42.90 58.40
CA SER A 680 -23.36 -43.14 58.56
C SER A 680 -24.15 -41.87 58.88
N SER A 681 -25.39 -41.73 58.39
CA SER A 681 -26.22 -40.54 58.66
C SER A 681 -27.08 -40.67 59.93
N GLN A 682 -27.18 -39.57 60.71
CA GLN A 682 -28.11 -39.45 61.85
C GLN A 682 -29.58 -39.39 61.40
N ASN A 683 -30.40 -40.37 61.79
CA ASN A 683 -31.86 -40.20 61.94
C ASN A 683 -32.37 -41.01 63.14
N THR A 684 -32.72 -40.33 64.23
CA THR A 684 -33.46 -40.87 65.38
C THR A 684 -34.95 -41.01 65.07
N GLU A 685 -35.55 -42.18 65.35
CA GLU A 685 -36.75 -42.34 66.21
C GLU A 685 -37.20 -43.81 66.31
N GLU A 686 -37.02 -44.45 67.48
CA GLU A 686 -38.12 -45.17 68.14
C GLU A 686 -37.87 -45.18 69.65
N ASN A 687 -38.81 -44.60 70.39
CA ASN A 687 -38.83 -44.45 71.83
C ASN A 687 -40.03 -45.25 72.35
N GLU A 688 -39.82 -46.31 73.14
CA GLU A 688 -40.67 -46.70 74.27
C GLU A 688 -40.18 -48.03 74.90
N LEU A 689 -39.58 -47.96 76.10
CA LEU A 689 -40.06 -48.61 77.34
C LEU A 689 -38.97 -48.66 78.42
N LEU A 690 -39.10 -47.74 79.37
CA LEU A 690 -38.91 -47.91 80.82
C LEU A 690 -37.73 -48.80 81.29
N ASN A 691 -36.64 -48.15 81.66
CA ASN A 691 -35.73 -48.67 82.68
C ASN A 691 -36.42 -48.51 84.05
N VAL A 692 -36.79 -49.62 84.69
CA VAL A 692 -37.02 -49.68 86.15
C VAL A 692 -35.88 -50.50 86.74
N ASP A 693 -34.99 -49.74 87.37
CA ASP A 693 -34.21 -50.05 88.56
C ASP A 693 -33.07 -51.07 88.48
N GLU A 694 -31.97 -50.61 89.07
CA GLU A 694 -30.72 -51.30 89.30
C GLU A 694 -30.95 -52.58 90.11
N THR A 695 -30.24 -53.66 89.78
CA THR A 695 -29.28 -54.24 90.72
C THR A 695 -28.44 -55.35 90.08
N LEU A 696 -27.16 -55.01 89.93
CA LEU A 696 -26.00 -55.76 90.42
C LEU A 696 -25.86 -57.26 90.07
N VAL A 697 -24.80 -57.47 89.29
CA VAL A 697 -23.61 -58.27 89.69
C VAL A 697 -23.55 -59.73 89.25
N SER A 698 -22.40 -59.97 88.61
CA SER A 698 -21.51 -61.11 88.76
C SER A 698 -21.66 -62.28 87.81
N LEU A 699 -20.64 -62.33 86.95
CA LEU A 699 -19.71 -63.44 86.73
C LEU A 699 -20.31 -64.76 86.23
N GLY A 700 -19.73 -65.21 85.12
CA GLY A 700 -19.62 -66.64 84.88
C GLY A 700 -19.64 -66.94 83.41
N SER A 701 -18.43 -66.97 82.84
CA SER A 701 -18.05 -67.79 81.69
C SER A 701 -18.89 -69.06 81.53
N GLY A 702 -19.30 -69.35 80.30
CA GLY A 702 -19.86 -70.64 79.94
C GLY A 702 -20.26 -70.68 78.48
N ASP A 703 -19.26 -70.96 77.64
CA ASP A 703 -19.32 -71.78 76.42
C ASP A 703 -20.64 -71.89 75.65
N GLY A 704 -20.53 -71.72 74.34
CA GLY A 704 -21.31 -72.57 73.44
C GLY A 704 -21.88 -71.86 72.22
N ILE A 705 -21.04 -71.89 71.20
CA ILE A 705 -21.35 -71.98 69.77
C ILE A 705 -22.67 -72.75 69.46
N LEU A 706 -23.30 -72.33 68.35
CA LEU A 706 -24.33 -72.97 67.50
C LEU A 706 -25.78 -72.63 67.86
N PHE A 707 -26.62 -72.14 66.95
CA PHE A 707 -26.64 -72.31 65.49
C PHE A 707 -26.82 -70.99 64.73
#